data_AF-A0A6L5JUV6-F1
#
_entry.id   AF-A0A6L5JUV6-F1
#
_cell.length_a   1.000
_cell.length_b   1.000
_cell.length_c   1.000
_cell.angle_alpha   90.00
_cell.angle_beta   90.00
_cell.angle_gamma   90.00
#
_symmetry.space_group_name_H-M   'P 1'
#
loop_
_entity.id
_entity.type
_entity.pdbx_description
1 polymer ?
#
loop_
_entity_poly.entity_id
_entity_poly.type
_entity_poly.pdbx_seq_one_letter_code
_entity_poly.pdbx_strand_id
1 'polypeptide(L)'
;MPEIEIDGQLVQAPEGATIMEVAEQLGVYIPHFCYHKKLSIAANCRMCLVQVEKAAKPVPACATPATNGMKVFTHSSLAVKAQQGVMEFLLINHPLDCPICDQGGECQLQDLAVGYGAGASHYQEEKRVVFHKDAGSLISMQEMSRCIHCTRCVRFGQEIAGVMEFGMANRTMHSEIVTFLGRSVDSELSGNMIDLCPVGALTSKPFRFAARSWELSRLPSISLHDSVGANLTVQARNHRVMRVLPRENEAVNECWISDRDRFSYEGLNSPERLTKPMIRVDGQLREVEWSVALDYAAHGLRDIVARHGADEIAALAAPWSTLEEMHLLQKVVRGLGSGNVDFRPRRYDYAPSGVPAGARWLGMRIAELNELDTALVVGSFVRKDIPLFAQRLRQAAKHNGTRVTLISLGNDDPLMAMHEHVVVAPSELPAALARVVKAAALQCRVPVPAGLEAIVPDIPSEAIATSLRVRGRSMIFLGRVAVQHPHAVQIHVLAQHLSDITGANLGFFGDSGNIVGGYLSGALPSARNARTMFTDPRRAYVMLGIEPELDCHNPQLTLAALRQADLRIVLSPFISEAMREYADVLLPVAPFTETSGTFVNAEGRVQSFKGVVRPLGEARPAWKVLRVLGNLLNLDGFDQESSEEVRDAVLPPETLIDGEFASGLDNGIKLPIDPAALVSAKGVFERVADVPIYFSDPLVRRAPALQKTRDAAPPTARMSARTLAEAGLVAGAPVRLRQESIAGSGEAVLTAALDDGVPDGCVRVSAAHPATAALGDMFGTIQVEPV
;
A
#
# COMPACT_ATOMS: atom_id res chain seq x y z
N MET A 1 -23.80 12.85 29.79
CA MET A 1 -22.56 13.58 29.47
C MET A 1 -22.19 14.46 30.65
N PRO A 2 -21.03 14.27 31.30
CA PRO A 2 -20.57 15.16 32.36
C PRO A 2 -20.30 16.58 31.83
N GLU A 3 -20.69 17.59 32.59
CA GLU A 3 -20.33 18.98 32.35
C GLU A 3 -19.03 19.31 33.11
N ILE A 4 -18.04 19.84 32.40
CA ILE A 4 -16.70 20.15 32.91
C ILE A 4 -16.30 21.57 32.49
N GLU A 5 -15.59 22.28 33.36
CA GLU A 5 -15.06 23.62 33.11
C GLU A 5 -13.54 23.54 32.94
N ILE A 6 -13.00 23.98 31.80
CA ILE A 6 -11.55 24.08 31.56
C ILE A 6 -11.21 25.55 31.30
N ASP A 7 -10.38 26.15 32.17
CA ASP A 7 -9.95 27.56 32.09
C ASP A 7 -11.12 28.55 31.93
N GLY A 8 -12.23 28.30 32.64
CA GLY A 8 -13.45 29.13 32.59
C GLY A 8 -14.41 28.78 31.46
N GLN A 9 -14.09 27.82 30.59
CA GLN A 9 -14.95 27.37 29.50
C GLN A 9 -15.71 26.11 29.89
N LEU A 10 -17.04 26.21 29.95
CA LEU A 10 -17.93 25.08 30.23
C LEU A 10 -18.18 24.27 28.95
N VAL A 11 -18.04 22.94 29.05
CA VAL A 11 -18.26 22.02 27.94
C VAL A 11 -18.88 20.71 28.43
N GLN A 12 -19.71 20.11 27.58
CA GLN A 12 -20.19 18.75 27.81
C GLN A 12 -19.22 17.75 27.22
N ALA A 13 -18.65 16.91 28.07
CA ALA A 13 -17.71 15.88 27.65
C ALA A 13 -18.45 14.57 27.32
N PRO A 14 -17.98 13.80 26.31
CA PRO A 14 -18.40 12.42 26.15
C PRO A 14 -18.15 11.61 27.42
N GLU A 15 -18.99 10.61 27.68
CA GLU A 15 -18.81 9.76 28.85
C GLU A 15 -17.49 8.97 28.74
N GLY A 16 -16.67 9.01 29.79
CA GLY A 16 -15.36 8.37 29.82
C GLY A 16 -14.21 9.16 29.17
N ALA A 17 -14.49 10.30 28.53
CA ALA A 17 -13.44 11.16 27.96
C ALA A 17 -12.49 11.69 29.05
N THR A 18 -11.21 11.77 28.72
CA THR A 18 -10.17 12.34 29.58
C THR A 18 -10.15 13.86 29.52
N ILE A 19 -9.55 14.53 30.52
CA ILE A 19 -9.33 15.99 30.48
C ILE A 19 -8.58 16.40 29.20
N MET A 20 -7.62 15.60 28.73
CA MET A 20 -6.87 15.88 27.50
C MET A 20 -7.78 15.93 26.26
N GLU A 21 -8.65 14.95 26.07
CA GLU A 21 -9.57 14.89 24.92
C GLU A 21 -10.58 16.04 24.94
N VAL A 22 -11.05 16.41 26.13
CA VAL A 22 -11.95 17.56 26.31
C VAL A 22 -11.22 18.88 26.02
N ALA A 23 -9.96 19.01 26.46
CA ALA A 23 -9.16 20.19 26.18
C ALA A 23 -8.89 20.34 24.66
N GLU A 24 -8.63 19.24 23.94
CA GLU A 24 -8.49 19.25 22.48
C GLU A 24 -9.77 19.72 21.78
N GLN A 25 -10.95 19.31 22.25
CA GLN A 25 -12.25 19.78 21.72
C GLN A 25 -12.44 21.30 21.89
N LEU A 26 -11.90 21.86 22.97
CA LEU A 26 -11.93 23.30 23.25
C LEU A 26 -10.79 24.09 22.58
N GLY A 27 -9.88 23.41 21.87
CA GLY A 27 -8.67 24.05 21.32
C GLY A 27 -7.68 24.49 22.40
N VAL A 28 -7.80 23.99 23.63
CA VAL A 28 -6.88 24.27 24.74
C VAL A 28 -5.72 23.29 24.68
N TYR A 29 -4.51 23.81 24.41
CA TYR A 29 -3.31 22.98 24.34
C TYR A 29 -2.76 22.64 25.73
N ILE A 30 -2.63 21.35 26.03
CA ILE A 30 -1.96 20.84 27.23
C ILE A 30 -0.63 20.17 26.83
N PRO A 31 0.52 20.56 27.38
CA PRO A 31 1.82 20.04 26.96
C PRO A 31 1.98 18.55 27.29
N HIS A 32 2.45 17.74 26.34
CA HIS A 32 2.53 16.29 26.52
C HIS A 32 3.59 15.62 25.64
N PHE A 33 4.20 14.52 26.12
CA PHE A 33 5.20 13.74 25.37
C PHE A 33 4.87 12.26 25.17
N CYS A 34 4.11 11.65 26.07
CA CYS A 34 3.77 10.23 25.96
C CYS A 34 2.33 10.00 25.47
N TYR A 35 1.46 11.00 25.58
CA TYR A 35 0.10 10.91 25.04
C TYR A 35 0.13 10.97 23.51
N HIS A 36 -0.66 10.14 22.86
CA HIS A 36 -0.93 10.20 21.42
C HIS A 36 -2.33 9.66 21.22
N LYS A 37 -3.20 10.37 20.50
CA LYS A 37 -4.64 10.05 20.39
C LYS A 37 -4.97 8.64 19.88
N LYS A 38 -4.06 8.02 19.13
CA LYS A 38 -4.19 6.65 18.61
C LYS A 38 -3.47 5.57 19.43
N LEU A 39 -2.83 5.91 20.56
CA LEU A 39 -2.13 4.95 21.41
C LEU A 39 -2.76 4.90 22.79
N SER A 40 -2.61 3.77 23.47
CA SER A 40 -3.05 3.60 24.86
C SER A 40 -2.44 4.65 25.78
N ILE A 41 -3.12 4.99 26.88
CA ILE A 41 -2.63 5.98 27.84
C ILE A 41 -1.56 5.37 28.75
N ALA A 42 -0.34 5.93 28.74
CA ALA A 42 0.76 5.46 29.60
C ALA A 42 1.06 6.36 30.82
N ALA A 43 0.80 7.68 30.71
CA ALA A 43 1.16 8.68 31.71
C ALA A 43 2.64 8.70 32.17
N ASN A 44 3.57 8.23 31.33
CA ASN A 44 5.01 8.15 31.64
C ASN A 44 5.67 9.53 31.83
N CYS A 45 5.35 10.51 31.00
CA CYS A 45 6.10 11.78 30.98
C CYS A 45 5.70 12.78 32.06
N ARG A 46 4.47 12.70 32.59
CA ARG A 46 3.89 13.69 33.53
C ARG A 46 3.90 15.16 33.04
N MET A 47 4.15 15.43 31.76
CA MET A 47 4.16 16.80 31.25
C MET A 47 2.75 17.44 31.22
N CYS A 48 1.70 16.62 31.11
CA CYS A 48 0.30 17.07 31.04
C CYS A 48 -0.36 17.33 32.41
N LEU A 49 0.44 17.64 33.44
CA LEU A 49 -0.10 17.91 34.78
C LEU A 49 -0.89 19.23 34.78
N VAL A 50 -2.14 19.16 35.26
CA VAL A 50 -3.06 20.29 35.41
C VAL A 50 -3.60 20.34 36.82
N GLN A 51 -4.06 21.51 37.27
CA GLN A 51 -4.71 21.65 38.58
C GLN A 51 -6.21 21.40 38.43
N VAL A 52 -6.77 20.60 39.33
CA VAL A 52 -8.22 20.42 39.49
C VAL A 52 -8.61 20.97 40.86
N GLU A 53 -9.67 21.78 40.93
CA GLU A 53 -10.05 22.58 42.13
C GLU A 53 -10.01 21.79 43.45
N LYS A 54 -10.47 20.54 43.45
CA LYS A 54 -10.58 19.69 44.63
C LYS A 54 -9.48 18.63 44.74
N ALA A 55 -8.49 18.65 43.85
CA ALA A 55 -7.36 17.73 43.89
C ALA A 55 -6.21 18.33 44.70
N ALA A 56 -5.68 17.56 45.66
CA ALA A 56 -4.57 18.01 46.51
C ALA A 56 -3.23 18.17 45.76
N LYS A 57 -3.10 17.55 44.59
CA LYS A 57 -1.91 17.59 43.73
C LYS A 57 -2.33 17.75 42.27
N PRO A 58 -1.45 18.28 41.40
CA PRO A 58 -1.67 18.25 39.96
C PRO A 58 -1.93 16.83 39.48
N VAL A 59 -2.89 16.68 38.58
CA VAL A 59 -3.31 15.40 38.03
C VAL A 59 -2.96 15.31 36.56
N PRO A 60 -2.63 14.12 36.04
CA PRO A 60 -2.30 13.97 34.62
C PRO A 60 -3.57 14.09 33.78
N ALA A 61 -3.64 15.11 32.91
CA ALA A 61 -4.80 15.34 32.05
C ALA A 61 -5.09 14.15 31.12
N CYS A 62 -4.03 13.47 30.64
CA CYS A 62 -4.16 12.34 29.71
C CYS A 62 -4.80 11.08 30.29
N ALA A 63 -4.89 10.95 31.62
CA ALA A 63 -5.37 9.73 32.28
C ALA A 63 -6.51 10.00 33.28
N THR A 64 -6.89 11.26 33.48
CA THR A 64 -7.94 11.63 34.42
C THR A 64 -9.24 11.78 33.64
N PRO A 65 -10.26 10.94 33.88
CA PRO A 65 -11.57 11.08 33.24
C PRO A 65 -12.27 12.37 33.68
N ALA A 66 -12.97 13.02 32.75
CA ALA A 66 -13.82 14.16 33.05
C ALA A 66 -15.03 13.72 33.89
N THR A 67 -15.30 14.46 34.96
CA THR A 67 -16.45 14.20 35.85
C THR A 67 -17.32 15.45 35.95
N ASN A 68 -18.61 15.24 36.28
CA ASN A 68 -19.57 16.34 36.31
C ASN A 68 -19.22 17.37 37.40
N GLY A 69 -19.19 18.65 37.03
CA GLY A 69 -18.79 19.76 37.88
C GLY A 69 -17.28 19.83 38.14
N MET A 70 -16.46 19.10 37.38
CA MET A 70 -15.00 19.22 37.45
C MET A 70 -14.56 20.59 36.93
N LYS A 71 -13.66 21.25 37.66
CA LYS A 71 -13.01 22.50 37.23
C LYS A 71 -11.52 22.30 37.09
N VAL A 72 -11.00 22.54 35.90
CA VAL A 72 -9.61 22.34 35.51
C VAL A 72 -8.97 23.69 35.20
N PHE A 73 -7.79 23.91 35.77
CA PHE A 73 -6.95 25.07 35.49
C PHE A 73 -5.63 24.57 34.87
N THR A 74 -5.41 24.88 33.60
CA THR A 74 -4.23 24.38 32.85
C THR A 74 -2.99 25.27 33.07
N HIS A 75 -3.20 26.55 33.38
CA HIS A 75 -2.14 27.56 33.58
C HIS A 75 -2.10 28.15 34.99
N SER A 76 -2.55 27.41 36.00
CA SER A 76 -2.41 27.85 37.39
C SER A 76 -0.94 27.85 37.84
N SER A 77 -0.61 28.62 38.88
CA SER A 77 0.76 28.63 39.45
C SER A 77 1.23 27.24 39.86
N LEU A 78 0.32 26.38 40.35
CA LEU A 78 0.62 25.01 40.71
C LEU A 78 0.89 24.12 39.48
N ALA A 79 0.09 24.26 38.41
CA ALA A 79 0.26 23.50 37.17
C ALA A 79 1.58 23.89 36.47
N VAL A 80 1.84 25.19 36.30
CA VAL A 80 3.05 25.71 35.68
C VAL A 80 4.29 25.26 36.44
N LYS A 81 4.30 25.35 37.78
CA LYS A 81 5.43 24.89 38.59
C LYS A 81 5.68 23.39 38.44
N ALA A 82 4.63 22.57 38.35
CA ALA A 82 4.76 21.14 38.12
C ALA A 82 5.32 20.82 36.72
N GLN A 83 4.84 21.51 35.68
CA GLN A 83 5.31 21.36 34.30
C GLN A 83 6.78 21.76 34.16
N GLN A 84 7.19 22.88 34.77
CA GLN A 84 8.58 23.32 34.83
C GLN A 84 9.49 22.28 35.51
N GLY A 85 9.06 21.73 36.65
CA GLY A 85 9.82 20.67 37.34
C GLY A 85 9.92 19.39 36.52
N VAL A 86 8.85 18.97 35.86
CA VAL A 86 8.87 17.81 34.94
C VAL A 86 9.82 18.05 33.76
N MET A 87 9.77 19.24 33.16
CA MET A 87 10.68 19.60 32.08
C MET A 87 12.14 19.54 32.53
N GLU A 88 12.45 20.05 33.72
CA GLU A 88 13.78 19.92 34.30
C GLU A 88 14.20 18.45 34.44
N PHE A 89 13.34 17.58 35.00
CA PHE A 89 13.62 16.13 35.11
C PHE A 89 13.84 15.44 33.76
N LEU A 90 13.13 15.86 32.71
CA LEU A 90 13.36 15.32 31.37
C LEU A 90 14.72 15.76 30.81
N LEU A 91 15.14 16.99 31.11
CA LEU A 91 16.37 17.57 30.62
C LEU A 91 17.62 17.17 31.42
N ILE A 92 17.51 16.70 32.67
CA ILE A 92 18.70 16.32 33.47
C ILE A 92 19.55 15.27 32.75
N ASN A 93 18.92 14.30 32.09
CA ASN A 93 19.59 13.22 31.37
C ASN A 93 19.56 13.37 29.84
N HIS A 94 18.92 14.42 29.31
CA HIS A 94 18.92 14.70 27.88
C HIS A 94 20.23 15.43 27.49
N PRO A 95 20.93 15.01 26.42
CA PRO A 95 22.17 15.65 25.99
C PRO A 95 21.89 17.01 25.34
N LEU A 96 22.89 17.90 25.35
CA LEU A 96 22.82 19.24 24.73
C LEU A 96 23.12 19.19 23.23
N ASP A 97 22.52 18.22 22.54
CA ASP A 97 22.78 17.90 21.14
C ASP A 97 21.94 18.72 20.16
N CYS A 98 21.09 19.63 20.61
CA CYS A 98 20.14 20.35 19.75
C CYS A 98 20.77 20.91 18.45
N PRO A 99 22.00 21.48 18.45
CA PRO A 99 22.62 21.97 17.21
C PRO A 99 22.95 20.88 16.18
N ILE A 100 23.28 19.67 16.63
CA ILE A 100 23.63 18.53 15.76
C ILE A 100 22.43 17.60 15.50
N CYS A 101 21.45 17.58 16.39
CA CYS A 101 20.27 16.71 16.34
C CYS A 101 19.48 16.90 15.03
N ASP A 102 19.18 15.81 14.33
CA ASP A 102 18.46 15.82 13.04
C ASP A 102 17.10 16.53 13.12
N GLN A 103 16.30 16.19 14.14
CA GLN A 103 14.99 16.80 14.42
C GLN A 103 15.07 18.19 15.10
N GLY A 104 16.26 18.80 15.20
CA GLY A 104 16.36 20.18 15.68
C GLY A 104 15.44 21.10 14.86
N GLY A 105 14.63 21.91 15.55
CA GLY A 105 13.62 22.79 14.95
C GLY A 105 12.27 22.16 14.63
N GLU A 106 12.11 20.85 14.83
CA GLU A 106 10.81 20.15 14.81
C GLU A 106 10.64 19.19 15.99
N CYS A 107 11.49 19.33 17.00
CA CYS A 107 11.53 18.49 18.18
C CYS A 107 10.52 19.00 19.21
N GLN A 108 9.51 18.19 19.53
CA GLN A 108 8.51 18.54 20.55
C GLN A 108 9.17 18.86 21.91
N LEU A 109 10.27 18.19 22.27
CA LEU A 109 11.00 18.49 23.52
C LEU A 109 11.65 19.87 23.51
N GLN A 110 12.18 20.29 22.36
CA GLN A 110 12.75 21.62 22.21
C GLN A 110 11.68 22.69 22.38
N ASP A 111 10.55 22.55 21.68
CA ASP A 111 9.46 23.53 21.70
C ASP A 111 8.85 23.66 23.09
N LEU A 112 8.58 22.52 23.75
CA LEU A 112 8.02 22.51 25.11
C LEU A 112 9.03 22.98 26.17
N ALA A 113 10.33 22.75 25.98
CA ALA A 113 11.34 23.28 26.89
C ALA A 113 11.40 24.82 26.85
N VAL A 114 11.27 25.41 25.66
CA VAL A 114 11.22 26.87 25.49
C VAL A 114 9.92 27.45 26.03
N GLY A 115 8.77 26.81 25.77
CA GLY A 115 7.45 27.32 26.16
C GLY A 115 7.07 27.09 27.62
N TYR A 116 7.48 25.97 28.22
CA TYR A 116 7.01 25.50 29.54
C TYR A 116 8.15 25.22 30.55
N GLY A 117 9.41 25.40 30.17
CA GLY A 117 10.57 25.20 31.05
C GLY A 117 10.91 26.41 31.95
N ALA A 118 11.76 26.20 32.96
CA ALA A 118 12.18 27.23 33.93
C ALA A 118 13.36 28.12 33.45
N GLY A 119 13.76 28.03 32.18
CA GLY A 119 14.86 28.82 31.59
C GLY A 119 16.28 28.44 32.02
N ALA A 120 16.46 27.82 33.20
CA ALA A 120 17.71 27.27 33.70
C ALA A 120 17.49 25.92 34.38
N SER A 121 18.55 25.12 34.52
CA SER A 121 18.54 23.88 35.30
C SER A 121 19.47 23.98 36.51
N HIS A 122 19.04 23.39 37.61
CA HIS A 122 19.81 23.23 38.85
C HIS A 122 20.72 21.99 38.81
N TYR A 123 20.56 21.11 37.82
CA TYR A 123 21.31 19.86 37.73
C TYR A 123 22.74 20.09 37.21
N GLN A 124 23.74 19.70 38.00
CA GLN A 124 25.17 19.91 37.70
C GLN A 124 25.98 18.60 37.61
N GLU A 125 25.33 17.44 37.71
CA GLU A 125 26.01 16.14 37.68
C GLU A 125 26.19 15.64 36.23
N GLU A 126 26.95 14.55 36.09
CA GLU A 126 27.13 13.89 34.82
C GLU A 126 25.84 13.27 34.29
N LYS A 127 25.52 13.57 33.02
CA LYS A 127 24.37 13.01 32.34
C LYS A 127 24.64 11.56 31.95
N ARG A 128 23.61 10.71 32.02
CA ARG A 128 23.71 9.34 31.49
C ARG A 128 24.04 9.34 29.99
N VAL A 129 24.73 8.29 29.54
CA VAL A 129 25.00 8.02 28.13
C VAL A 129 24.41 6.67 27.78
N VAL A 130 23.70 6.60 26.65
CA VAL A 130 23.11 5.35 26.13
C VAL A 130 23.73 5.07 24.77
N PHE A 131 24.35 3.90 24.62
CA PHE A 131 24.97 3.50 23.38
C PHE A 131 23.95 3.25 22.26
N HIS A 132 24.42 3.50 21.03
CA HIS A 132 23.67 3.27 19.81
C HIS A 132 23.22 1.81 19.68
N LYS A 133 22.13 1.61 18.95
CA LYS A 133 21.53 0.29 18.71
C LYS A 133 21.25 0.14 17.22
N ASP A 134 21.17 -1.10 16.75
CA ASP A 134 20.72 -1.37 15.39
C ASP A 134 19.22 -1.69 15.37
N ALA A 135 18.54 -1.15 14.37
CA ALA A 135 17.10 -1.26 14.15
C ALA A 135 16.77 -1.48 12.67
N GLY A 136 17.73 -1.95 11.86
CA GLY A 136 17.55 -2.16 10.42
C GLY A 136 17.83 -0.92 9.58
N SER A 137 17.42 -0.93 8.31
CA SER A 137 17.81 0.10 7.33
C SER A 137 16.97 1.39 7.39
N LEU A 138 15.80 1.37 8.02
CA LEU A 138 14.82 2.46 7.96
C LEU A 138 14.91 3.41 9.15
N ILE A 139 15.01 2.87 10.37
CA ILE A 139 15.05 3.64 11.62
C ILE A 139 16.48 3.72 12.14
N SER A 140 16.91 4.92 12.52
CA SER A 140 18.18 5.16 13.18
C SER A 140 17.98 5.23 14.70
N MET A 141 18.68 4.37 15.44
CA MET A 141 18.83 4.39 16.90
C MET A 141 20.27 4.78 17.30
N GLN A 142 20.89 5.70 16.56
CA GLN A 142 22.26 6.16 16.86
C GLN A 142 22.32 7.03 18.12
N GLU A 143 21.22 7.71 18.46
CA GLU A 143 21.23 8.85 19.39
C GLU A 143 20.34 8.58 20.60
N MET A 144 20.41 7.37 21.13
CA MET A 144 19.49 6.90 22.18
C MET A 144 19.67 7.61 23.53
N SER A 145 20.77 8.32 23.74
CA SER A 145 20.92 9.26 24.87
C SER A 145 19.83 10.34 24.88
N ARG A 146 19.26 10.69 23.72
CA ARG A 146 18.16 11.65 23.59
C ARG A 146 16.80 11.10 24.02
N CYS A 147 16.67 9.78 24.18
CA CYS A 147 15.39 9.14 24.50
C CYS A 147 14.91 9.54 25.91
N ILE A 148 13.64 9.96 26.01
CA ILE A 148 12.98 10.33 27.27
C ILE A 148 12.08 9.22 27.83
N HIS A 149 12.16 8.00 27.28
CA HIS A 149 11.38 6.83 27.73
C HIS A 149 9.86 7.04 27.75
N CYS A 150 9.32 7.80 26.80
CA CYS A 150 7.88 8.02 26.69
C CYS A 150 7.11 6.76 26.22
N THR A 151 7.83 5.72 25.77
CA THR A 151 7.33 4.43 25.24
C THR A 151 6.29 4.53 24.11
N ARG A 152 6.22 5.66 23.38
CA ARG A 152 5.33 5.78 22.21
C ARG A 152 5.68 4.76 21.12
N CYS A 153 6.97 4.58 20.82
CA CYS A 153 7.43 3.63 19.81
C CYS A 153 7.11 2.15 20.17
N VAL A 154 7.30 1.77 21.43
CA VAL A 154 6.97 0.42 21.93
C VAL A 154 5.47 0.15 21.82
N ARG A 155 4.63 1.09 22.29
CA ARG A 155 3.17 0.98 22.21
C ARG A 155 2.70 0.93 20.76
N PHE A 156 3.26 1.75 19.87
CA PHE A 156 2.91 1.71 18.46
C PHE A 156 3.18 0.34 17.83
N GLY A 157 4.35 -0.24 18.07
CA GLY A 157 4.68 -1.58 17.56
C GLY A 157 3.64 -2.61 18.01
N GLN A 158 3.39 -2.65 19.32
CA GLN A 158 2.46 -3.62 19.91
C GLN A 158 0.99 -3.38 19.54
N GLU A 159 0.53 -2.13 19.53
CA GLU A 159 -0.88 -1.78 19.43
C GLU A 159 -1.32 -1.56 18.00
N ILE A 160 -0.53 -0.84 17.19
CA ILE A 160 -0.89 -0.43 15.83
C ILE A 160 -0.27 -1.37 14.81
N ALA A 161 1.05 -1.55 14.85
CA ALA A 161 1.76 -2.43 13.91
C ALA A 161 1.45 -3.92 14.14
N GLY A 162 1.01 -4.28 15.35
CA GLY A 162 0.66 -5.64 15.73
C GLY A 162 1.84 -6.54 16.08
N VAL A 163 3.05 -5.98 16.15
CA VAL A 163 4.29 -6.72 16.44
C VAL A 163 5.19 -5.94 17.39
N MET A 164 5.61 -6.60 18.46
CA MET A 164 6.49 -6.00 19.47
C MET A 164 7.96 -6.08 19.04
N GLU A 165 8.40 -5.11 18.27
CA GLU A 165 9.80 -5.04 17.78
C GLU A 165 10.72 -4.25 18.71
N PHE A 166 10.14 -3.33 19.49
CA PHE A 166 10.83 -2.62 20.55
C PHE A 166 10.32 -3.03 21.93
N GLY A 167 11.22 -2.99 22.91
CA GLY A 167 10.91 -3.15 24.33
C GLY A 167 11.69 -2.15 25.19
N MET A 168 11.30 -2.04 26.46
CA MET A 168 12.04 -1.26 27.45
C MET A 168 12.75 -2.22 28.41
N ALA A 169 14.07 -2.27 28.33
CA ALA A 169 14.93 -3.04 29.23
C ALA A 169 15.27 -2.22 30.48
N ASN A 170 15.73 -2.89 31.54
CA ASN A 170 16.17 -2.32 32.81
C ASN A 170 15.10 -1.49 33.55
N ARG A 171 15.49 -0.78 34.62
CA ARG A 171 14.62 0.04 35.47
C ARG A 171 15.26 1.37 35.82
N THR A 172 14.44 2.35 36.19
CA THR A 172 14.87 3.67 36.67
C THR A 172 15.73 4.38 35.60
N MET A 173 16.84 5.02 35.98
CA MET A 173 17.70 5.78 35.06
C MET A 173 18.45 4.91 34.03
N HIS A 174 18.54 3.60 34.30
CA HIS A 174 19.17 2.62 33.40
C HIS A 174 18.21 2.05 32.37
N SER A 175 16.93 2.47 32.37
CA SER A 175 15.98 2.04 31.36
C SER A 175 16.45 2.42 29.96
N GLU A 176 16.26 1.50 29.01
CA GLU A 176 16.65 1.68 27.62
C GLU A 176 15.60 1.09 26.69
N ILE A 177 15.28 1.82 25.62
CA ILE A 177 14.53 1.25 24.51
C ILE A 177 15.51 0.42 23.66
N VAL A 178 15.18 -0.86 23.49
CA VAL A 178 15.97 -1.86 22.78
C VAL A 178 15.13 -2.56 21.73
N THR A 179 15.77 -3.12 20.71
CA THR A 179 15.12 -4.09 19.82
C THR A 179 14.88 -5.41 20.54
N PHE A 180 13.73 -6.02 20.28
CA PHE A 180 13.37 -7.28 20.92
C PHE A 180 14.32 -8.39 20.44
N LEU A 181 15.08 -8.96 21.38
CA LEU A 181 16.10 -10.00 21.12
C LEU A 181 17.18 -9.59 20.10
N GLY A 182 17.50 -8.29 19.99
CA GLY A 182 18.52 -7.80 19.06
C GLY A 182 18.16 -7.98 17.57
N ARG A 183 16.88 -8.22 17.27
CA ARG A 183 16.38 -8.38 15.89
C ARG A 183 16.24 -7.04 15.17
N SER A 184 16.20 -7.08 13.84
CA SER A 184 15.83 -5.91 13.03
C SER A 184 14.35 -5.55 13.22
N VAL A 185 14.02 -4.31 12.89
CA VAL A 185 12.64 -3.83 12.80
C VAL A 185 12.19 -4.04 11.35
N ASP A 186 11.23 -4.94 11.16
CA ASP A 186 10.78 -5.48 9.87
C ASP A 186 9.29 -5.23 9.59
N SER A 187 8.53 -4.64 10.53
CA SER A 187 7.13 -4.27 10.27
C SER A 187 7.04 -3.27 9.12
N GLU A 188 6.11 -3.50 8.21
CA GLU A 188 5.75 -2.63 7.09
C GLU A 188 5.15 -1.27 7.49
N LEU A 189 4.93 -1.02 8.78
CA LEU A 189 4.46 0.24 9.35
C LEU A 189 5.50 0.89 10.29
N SER A 190 6.72 0.35 10.38
CA SER A 190 7.68 0.68 11.42
C SER A 190 8.15 2.15 11.39
N GLY A 191 8.24 2.74 10.20
CA GLY A 191 8.71 4.11 9.99
C GLY A 191 7.86 5.18 10.67
N ASN A 192 6.59 4.89 10.99
CA ASN A 192 5.74 5.79 11.78
C ASN A 192 6.27 6.03 13.21
N MET A 193 7.13 5.14 13.73
CA MET A 193 7.79 5.34 15.02
C MET A 193 8.73 6.55 15.03
N ILE A 194 9.21 6.99 13.86
CA ILE A 194 10.03 8.20 13.71
C ILE A 194 9.19 9.44 14.02
N ASP A 195 7.98 9.54 13.44
CA ASP A 195 7.08 10.67 13.65
C ASP A 195 6.50 10.69 15.07
N LEU A 196 6.29 9.49 15.64
CA LEU A 196 5.83 9.36 17.02
C LEU A 196 6.88 9.75 18.04
N CYS A 197 8.17 9.69 17.69
CA CYS A 197 9.24 10.03 18.60
C CYS A 197 9.22 11.54 18.86
N PRO A 198 8.87 11.99 20.08
CA PRO A 198 8.82 13.43 20.38
C PRO A 198 10.21 14.08 20.50
N VAL A 199 11.26 13.27 20.30
CA VAL A 199 12.66 13.60 20.50
C VAL A 199 13.47 13.00 19.36
N GLY A 200 14.62 13.60 19.03
CA GLY A 200 15.51 13.11 17.98
C GLY A 200 16.30 11.84 18.32
N ALA A 201 15.69 10.91 19.05
CA ALA A 201 16.26 9.61 19.42
C ALA A 201 15.99 8.54 18.33
N LEU A 202 14.77 8.52 17.76
CA LEU A 202 14.44 7.72 16.59
C LEU A 202 14.31 8.67 15.40
N THR A 203 15.17 8.48 14.40
CA THR A 203 15.21 9.34 13.20
C THR A 203 15.19 8.49 11.94
N SER A 204 14.81 9.08 10.81
CA SER A 204 14.86 8.40 9.52
C SER A 204 16.31 8.17 9.10
N LYS A 205 16.75 6.91 9.03
CA LYS A 205 18.14 6.58 8.68
C LYS A 205 18.51 7.09 7.27
N PRO A 206 17.63 7.02 6.25
CA PRO A 206 17.91 7.59 4.92
C PRO A 206 17.96 9.13 4.87
N PHE A 207 17.17 9.83 5.69
CA PHE A 207 17.09 11.29 5.68
C PHE A 207 18.08 11.97 6.63
N ARG A 208 18.55 11.27 7.66
CA ARG A 208 19.36 11.82 8.75
C ARG A 208 20.49 12.72 8.23
N PHE A 209 20.47 13.98 8.68
CA PHE A 209 21.43 15.05 8.35
C PHE A 209 21.43 15.54 6.89
N ALA A 210 20.45 15.15 6.06
CA ALA A 210 20.37 15.61 4.68
C ALA A 210 19.85 17.07 4.57
N ALA A 211 19.00 17.50 5.50
CA ALA A 211 18.46 18.86 5.57
C ALA A 211 17.92 19.18 6.97
N ARG A 212 17.74 20.47 7.29
CA ARG A 212 17.02 20.93 8.48
C ARG A 212 15.53 21.16 8.17
N SER A 213 14.68 20.99 9.18
CA SER A 213 13.22 21.09 9.03
C SER A 213 12.74 22.44 8.49
N TRP A 214 13.45 23.53 8.79
CA TRP A 214 13.14 24.89 8.29
C TRP A 214 13.63 25.15 6.86
N GLU A 215 14.50 24.29 6.30
CA GLU A 215 14.94 24.38 4.90
C GLU A 215 13.96 23.68 3.93
N LEU A 216 13.02 22.91 4.46
CA LEU A 216 12.12 22.06 3.69
C LEU A 216 10.80 22.77 3.38
N SER A 217 10.45 22.84 2.09
CA SER A 217 9.09 23.15 1.67
C SER A 217 8.20 21.93 1.89
N ARG A 218 6.97 22.13 2.36
CA ARG A 218 6.00 21.07 2.67
C ARG A 218 4.80 21.23 1.75
N LEU A 219 4.50 20.21 0.94
CA LEU A 219 3.32 20.22 0.06
C LEU A 219 2.50 18.93 0.24
N PRO A 220 1.17 19.02 0.18
CA PRO A 220 0.30 17.85 0.24
C PRO A 220 0.41 17.03 -1.06
N SER A 221 0.38 15.71 -0.94
CA SER A 221 0.29 14.77 -2.06
C SER A 221 -0.46 13.50 -1.63
N ILE A 222 -0.56 12.51 -2.51
CA ILE A 222 -1.28 11.24 -2.32
C ILE A 222 -0.35 10.08 -2.73
N SER A 223 -0.35 9.00 -1.96
CA SER A 223 0.40 7.79 -2.32
C SER A 223 -0.21 7.09 -3.54
N LEU A 224 0.66 6.58 -4.43
CA LEU A 224 0.28 5.79 -5.60
C LEU A 224 0.42 4.27 -5.41
N HIS A 225 0.97 3.82 -4.29
CA HIS A 225 1.54 2.47 -4.21
C HIS A 225 0.50 1.36 -3.96
N ASP A 226 -0.55 1.68 -3.22
CA ASP A 226 -1.68 0.81 -2.99
C ASP A 226 -3.01 1.57 -3.00
N SER A 227 -4.08 0.80 -2.95
CA SER A 227 -5.44 1.27 -3.10
C SER A 227 -5.96 2.08 -1.92
N VAL A 228 -5.20 2.27 -0.83
CA VAL A 228 -5.60 3.17 0.26
C VAL A 228 -5.60 4.61 -0.23
N GLY A 229 -4.63 4.98 -1.07
CA GLY A 229 -4.39 6.35 -1.50
C GLY A 229 -4.08 7.25 -0.31
N ALA A 230 -3.13 6.83 0.54
CA ALA A 230 -2.79 7.51 1.78
C ALA A 230 -2.38 8.98 1.56
N ASN A 231 -2.81 9.88 2.44
CA ASN A 231 -2.47 11.30 2.34
C ASN A 231 -1.04 11.56 2.84
N LEU A 232 -0.27 12.27 2.03
CA LEU A 232 1.15 12.52 2.26
C LEU A 232 1.44 14.01 2.45
N THR A 233 2.45 14.30 3.26
CA THR A 233 3.17 15.58 3.24
C THR A 233 4.55 15.31 2.67
N VAL A 234 4.78 15.74 1.44
CA VAL A 234 6.07 15.58 0.75
C VAL A 234 6.93 16.80 1.07
N GLN A 235 8.15 16.54 1.54
CA GLN A 235 9.09 17.58 1.90
C GLN A 235 10.24 17.65 0.91
N ALA A 236 10.50 18.84 0.40
CA ALA A 236 11.46 19.07 -0.67
C ALA A 236 12.42 20.23 -0.36
N ARG A 237 13.61 20.17 -0.97
CA ARG A 237 14.64 21.22 -0.94
C ARG A 237 15.34 21.25 -2.27
N ASN A 238 15.58 22.45 -2.81
CA ASN A 238 16.30 22.64 -4.09
C ASN A 238 15.77 21.73 -5.22
N HIS A 239 14.45 21.68 -5.37
CA HIS A 239 13.75 20.84 -6.37
C HIS A 239 14.00 19.33 -6.24
N ARG A 240 14.42 18.84 -5.07
CA ARG A 240 14.55 17.42 -4.77
C ARG A 240 13.66 17.06 -3.59
N VAL A 241 12.94 15.94 -3.70
CA VAL A 241 12.21 15.38 -2.57
C VAL A 241 13.21 14.78 -1.59
N MET A 242 13.11 15.20 -0.34
CA MET A 242 14.05 14.86 0.74
C MET A 242 13.47 13.82 1.70
N ARG A 243 12.16 13.87 1.97
CA ARG A 243 11.44 12.85 2.76
C ARG A 243 9.94 12.98 2.57
N VAL A 244 9.20 11.95 2.99
CA VAL A 244 7.74 11.90 2.99
C VAL A 244 7.25 11.59 4.39
N LEU A 245 6.25 12.34 4.86
CA LEU A 245 5.58 12.18 6.15
C LEU A 245 4.07 11.91 5.94
N PRO A 246 3.38 11.26 6.89
CA PRO A 246 1.94 11.15 6.83
C PRO A 246 1.30 12.54 6.91
N ARG A 247 0.25 12.76 6.11
CA ARG A 247 -0.71 13.85 6.36
C ARG A 247 -1.92 13.22 7.01
N GLU A 248 -2.37 13.84 8.10
CA GLU A 248 -3.49 13.31 8.86
C GLU A 248 -4.80 13.38 8.05
N ASN A 249 -5.51 12.26 7.99
CA ASN A 249 -6.85 12.13 7.45
C ASN A 249 -7.55 10.92 8.08
N GLU A 250 -8.40 11.16 9.07
CA GLU A 250 -9.16 10.13 9.78
C GLU A 250 -10.00 9.22 8.86
N ALA A 251 -10.49 9.77 7.74
CA ALA A 251 -11.31 9.02 6.80
C ALA A 251 -10.49 8.00 5.96
N VAL A 252 -9.18 8.21 5.81
CA VAL A 252 -8.31 7.39 4.93
C VAL A 252 -7.23 6.69 5.77
N ASN A 253 -6.13 7.37 6.07
CA ASN A 253 -4.94 6.77 6.65
C ASN A 253 -4.72 7.12 8.13
N GLU A 254 -5.69 7.76 8.79
CA GLU A 254 -5.58 8.29 10.15
C GLU A 254 -4.35 9.22 10.24
N CYS A 255 -3.28 8.77 10.88
CA CYS A 255 -1.98 9.46 10.95
C CYS A 255 -0.82 8.56 10.52
N TRP A 256 -1.12 7.46 9.83
CA TRP A 256 -0.16 6.41 9.48
C TRP A 256 0.07 6.36 7.97
N ILE A 257 1.25 5.91 7.57
CA ILE A 257 1.57 5.52 6.19
C ILE A 257 2.42 4.25 6.21
N SER A 258 2.42 3.46 5.13
CA SER A 258 3.32 2.30 5.05
C SER A 258 4.78 2.73 4.87
N ASP A 259 5.71 1.84 5.20
CA ASP A 259 7.14 2.08 4.96
C ASP A 259 7.44 2.23 3.48
N ARG A 260 6.69 1.54 2.63
CA ARG A 260 6.69 1.77 1.19
C ARG A 260 6.36 3.22 0.85
N ASP A 261 5.27 3.77 1.35
CA ASP A 261 4.87 5.16 1.08
C ASP A 261 5.89 6.17 1.61
N ARG A 262 6.49 5.86 2.76
CA ARG A 262 7.43 6.74 3.47
C ARG A 262 8.78 6.82 2.80
N PHE A 263 9.31 5.71 2.30
CA PHE A 263 10.70 5.59 1.86
C PHE A 263 10.85 5.43 0.34
N SER A 264 9.78 5.24 -0.42
CA SER A 264 9.83 5.17 -1.90
C SER A 264 10.40 6.43 -2.57
N TYR A 265 10.41 7.57 -1.87
CA TYR A 265 10.97 8.82 -2.38
C TYR A 265 12.46 8.72 -2.73
N GLU A 266 13.21 7.78 -2.15
CA GLU A 266 14.61 7.55 -2.55
C GLU A 266 14.69 7.17 -4.04
N GLY A 267 13.71 6.39 -4.53
CA GLY A 267 13.61 5.99 -5.92
C GLY A 267 13.42 7.17 -6.89
N LEU A 268 12.85 8.29 -6.45
CA LEU A 268 12.72 9.50 -7.27
C LEU A 268 14.08 10.06 -7.69
N ASN A 269 15.12 9.84 -6.88
CA ASN A 269 16.46 10.33 -7.13
C ASN A 269 17.40 9.25 -7.67
N SER A 270 16.85 8.13 -8.15
CA SER A 270 17.64 7.01 -8.68
C SER A 270 18.51 7.43 -9.87
N PRO A 271 19.73 6.87 -10.02
CA PRO A 271 20.53 7.05 -11.24
C PRO A 271 19.84 6.48 -12.49
N GLU A 272 18.85 5.59 -12.34
CA GLU A 272 18.09 5.02 -13.45
C GLU A 272 16.97 5.93 -13.97
N ARG A 273 16.86 7.17 -13.49
CA ARG A 273 15.87 8.13 -13.99
C ARG A 273 16.07 8.41 -15.48
N LEU A 274 15.02 8.20 -16.26
CA LEU A 274 15.01 8.59 -17.68
C LEU A 274 14.79 10.11 -17.75
N THR A 275 15.77 10.83 -18.29
CA THR A 275 15.77 12.30 -18.30
C THR A 275 15.61 12.90 -19.69
N LYS A 276 15.85 12.13 -20.75
CA LYS A 276 15.74 12.56 -22.15
C LYS A 276 15.03 11.51 -23.01
N PRO A 277 14.30 11.93 -24.06
CA PRO A 277 13.76 11.01 -25.05
C PRO A 277 14.87 10.22 -25.74
N MET A 278 14.60 8.95 -26.03
CA MET A 278 15.51 8.11 -26.82
C MET A 278 14.73 7.38 -27.90
N ILE A 279 15.35 7.22 -29.07
CA ILE A 279 14.82 6.40 -30.16
C ILE A 279 15.85 5.39 -30.63
N ARG A 280 15.39 4.25 -31.15
CA ARG A 280 16.26 3.21 -31.71
C ARG A 280 16.63 3.54 -33.15
N VAL A 281 17.93 3.73 -33.39
CA VAL A 281 18.53 3.99 -34.70
C VAL A 281 19.70 3.03 -34.89
N ASP A 282 19.71 2.30 -36.00
CA ASP A 282 20.73 1.27 -36.31
C ASP A 282 20.88 0.21 -35.18
N GLY A 283 19.76 -0.17 -34.56
CA GLY A 283 19.72 -1.14 -33.47
C GLY A 283 20.14 -0.59 -32.10
N GLN A 284 20.56 0.67 -31.98
CA GLN A 284 20.97 1.29 -30.72
C GLN A 284 20.04 2.43 -30.31
N LEU A 285 19.77 2.56 -29.02
CA LEU A 285 19.04 3.70 -28.47
C LEU A 285 19.94 4.93 -28.46
N ARG A 286 19.46 6.04 -29.04
CA ARG A 286 20.14 7.33 -29.08
C ARG A 286 19.23 8.40 -28.47
N GLU A 287 19.81 9.27 -27.65
CA GLU A 287 19.13 10.45 -27.13
C GLU A 287 18.75 11.39 -28.28
N VAL A 288 17.52 11.92 -28.24
CA VAL A 288 17.00 12.87 -29.23
C VAL A 288 16.12 13.93 -28.57
N GLU A 289 15.85 15.00 -29.31
CA GLU A 289 14.90 16.04 -28.91
C GLU A 289 13.46 15.52 -28.87
N TRP A 290 12.63 16.13 -28.03
CA TRP A 290 11.22 15.75 -27.85
C TRP A 290 10.40 15.77 -29.14
N SER A 291 10.58 16.76 -30.01
CA SER A 291 9.88 16.83 -31.29
C SER A 291 10.18 15.61 -32.16
N VAL A 292 11.45 15.23 -32.26
CA VAL A 292 11.90 14.07 -33.05
C VAL A 292 11.32 12.78 -32.50
N ALA A 293 11.35 12.57 -31.17
CA ALA A 293 10.80 11.36 -30.56
C ALA A 293 9.28 11.24 -30.73
N LEU A 294 8.54 12.34 -30.56
CA LEU A 294 7.09 12.37 -30.72
C LEU A 294 6.67 12.21 -32.18
N ASP A 295 7.38 12.85 -33.11
CA ASP A 295 7.14 12.67 -34.54
C ASP A 295 7.41 11.22 -34.94
N TYR A 296 8.52 10.63 -34.49
CA TYR A 296 8.82 9.22 -34.78
C TYR A 296 7.72 8.28 -34.25
N ALA A 297 7.27 8.50 -33.01
CA ALA A 297 6.17 7.73 -32.42
C ALA A 297 4.86 7.88 -33.21
N ALA A 298 4.48 9.12 -33.54
CA ALA A 298 3.25 9.42 -34.27
C ALA A 298 3.26 8.88 -35.72
N HIS A 299 4.39 8.98 -36.42
CA HIS A 299 4.55 8.39 -37.75
C HIS A 299 4.52 6.86 -37.68
N GLY A 300 5.24 6.25 -36.74
CA GLY A 300 5.24 4.80 -36.55
C GLY A 300 3.85 4.24 -36.30
N LEU A 301 3.05 4.90 -35.44
CA LEU A 301 1.66 4.50 -35.19
C LEU A 301 0.80 4.62 -36.46
N ARG A 302 0.88 5.75 -37.19
CA ARG A 302 0.13 5.95 -38.44
C ARG A 302 0.49 4.93 -39.51
N ASP A 303 1.78 4.60 -39.65
CA ASP A 303 2.26 3.63 -40.63
C ASP A 303 1.71 2.23 -40.35
N ILE A 304 1.64 1.82 -39.08
CA ILE A 304 1.02 0.55 -38.68
C ILE A 304 -0.48 0.55 -39.01
N VAL A 305 -1.21 1.62 -38.67
CA VAL A 305 -2.64 1.74 -39.04
C VAL A 305 -2.82 1.63 -40.55
N ALA A 306 -2.02 2.34 -41.34
CA ALA A 306 -2.14 2.39 -42.79
C ALA A 306 -1.82 1.05 -43.48
N ARG A 307 -0.85 0.29 -42.95
CA ARG A 307 -0.38 -0.97 -43.58
C ARG A 307 -1.05 -2.22 -43.06
N HIS A 308 -1.40 -2.25 -41.78
CA HIS A 308 -1.83 -3.45 -41.07
C HIS A 308 -3.19 -3.31 -40.37
N GLY A 309 -3.73 -2.09 -40.30
CA GLY A 309 -5.00 -1.81 -39.64
C GLY A 309 -4.83 -1.41 -38.17
N ALA A 310 -5.84 -0.70 -37.65
CA ALA A 310 -5.81 -0.16 -36.29
C ALA A 310 -5.76 -1.24 -35.19
N ASP A 311 -6.33 -2.42 -35.44
CA ASP A 311 -6.36 -3.54 -34.49
C ASP A 311 -4.97 -4.11 -34.16
N GLU A 312 -3.93 -3.68 -34.87
CA GLU A 312 -2.52 -4.04 -34.61
C GLU A 312 -1.83 -3.13 -33.59
N ILE A 313 -2.54 -2.12 -33.05
CA ILE A 313 -2.04 -1.25 -31.99
C ILE A 313 -2.61 -1.72 -30.66
N ALA A 314 -1.75 -1.99 -29.69
CA ALA A 314 -2.11 -2.26 -28.30
C ALA A 314 -1.50 -1.24 -27.34
N ALA A 315 -2.18 -0.99 -26.22
CA ALA A 315 -1.65 -0.18 -25.14
C ALA A 315 -1.91 -0.77 -23.77
N LEU A 316 -0.93 -0.58 -22.88
CA LEU A 316 -0.99 -1.06 -21.50
C LEU A 316 -0.58 0.07 -20.57
N ALA A 317 -1.50 0.46 -19.67
CA ALA A 317 -1.22 1.41 -18.62
C ALA A 317 -0.82 0.71 -17.32
N ALA A 318 0.09 1.31 -16.57
CA ALA A 318 0.34 0.92 -15.21
C ALA A 318 -0.85 1.28 -14.32
N PRO A 319 -1.29 0.39 -13.41
CA PRO A 319 -2.45 0.60 -12.56
C PRO A 319 -2.25 1.65 -11.44
N TRP A 320 -1.05 2.21 -11.32
CA TRP A 320 -0.71 3.36 -10.48
C TRP A 320 -0.53 4.67 -11.27
N SER A 321 -0.82 4.68 -12.58
CA SER A 321 -0.89 5.91 -13.36
C SER A 321 -2.08 6.75 -12.92
N THR A 322 -2.04 8.06 -13.16
CA THR A 322 -3.15 8.96 -12.80
C THR A 322 -4.39 8.72 -13.67
N LEU A 323 -5.56 9.14 -13.19
CA LEU A 323 -6.83 9.06 -13.93
C LEU A 323 -6.70 9.69 -15.32
N GLU A 324 -6.06 10.86 -15.37
CA GLU A 324 -5.86 11.67 -16.56
C GLU A 324 -4.98 10.94 -17.59
N GLU A 325 -3.90 10.33 -17.13
CA GLU A 325 -2.96 9.60 -18.00
C GLU A 325 -3.62 8.35 -18.60
N MET A 326 -4.35 7.57 -17.80
CA MET A 326 -5.09 6.41 -18.30
C MET A 326 -6.20 6.81 -19.27
N HIS A 327 -6.90 7.91 -18.98
CA HIS A 327 -7.96 8.42 -19.86
C HIS A 327 -7.41 8.90 -21.21
N LEU A 328 -6.32 9.65 -21.22
CA LEU A 328 -5.73 10.12 -22.46
C LEU A 328 -5.11 8.98 -23.26
N LEU A 329 -4.49 7.98 -22.61
CA LEU A 329 -3.95 6.81 -23.30
C LEU A 329 -5.05 6.04 -24.03
N GLN A 330 -6.16 5.71 -23.35
CA GLN A 330 -7.27 5.02 -24.01
C GLN A 330 -7.85 5.86 -25.16
N LYS A 331 -7.91 7.18 -25.00
CA LYS A 331 -8.45 8.08 -26.01
C LYS A 331 -7.58 8.10 -27.26
N VAL A 332 -6.25 8.10 -27.11
CA VAL A 332 -5.31 8.01 -28.24
C VAL A 332 -5.52 6.70 -29.00
N VAL A 333 -5.57 5.57 -28.28
CA VAL A 333 -5.68 4.24 -28.89
C VAL A 333 -7.02 4.05 -29.60
N ARG A 334 -8.12 4.49 -28.98
CA ARG A 334 -9.45 4.44 -29.59
C ARG A 334 -9.59 5.43 -30.75
N GLY A 335 -8.98 6.61 -30.65
CA GLY A 335 -8.94 7.58 -31.75
C GLY A 335 -8.23 7.04 -32.98
N LEU A 336 -7.22 6.18 -32.82
CA LEU A 336 -6.57 5.44 -33.91
C LEU A 336 -7.43 4.30 -34.46
N GLY A 337 -8.56 3.97 -33.83
CA GLY A 337 -9.46 2.89 -34.22
C GLY A 337 -9.20 1.54 -33.53
N SER A 338 -8.32 1.48 -32.53
CA SER A 338 -8.03 0.25 -31.79
C SER A 338 -8.84 0.15 -30.49
N GLY A 339 -9.37 -1.04 -30.23
CA GLY A 339 -10.01 -1.41 -28.95
C GLY A 339 -9.06 -2.04 -27.94
N ASN A 340 -7.77 -2.17 -28.27
CA ASN A 340 -6.79 -2.92 -27.49
C ASN A 340 -6.09 -2.01 -26.47
N VAL A 341 -6.81 -1.63 -25.42
CA VAL A 341 -6.25 -0.88 -24.26
C VAL A 341 -6.69 -1.52 -22.95
N ASP A 342 -5.77 -1.72 -22.01
CA ASP A 342 -6.08 -2.20 -20.67
C ASP A 342 -5.12 -1.58 -19.64
N PHE A 343 -5.48 -1.61 -18.36
CA PHE A 343 -4.64 -1.18 -17.24
C PHE A 343 -4.38 -2.30 -16.22
N ARG A 344 -4.86 -3.53 -16.50
CA ARG A 344 -4.84 -4.67 -15.56
C ARG A 344 -3.80 -5.73 -15.97
N PRO A 345 -2.49 -5.42 -15.94
CA PRO A 345 -1.44 -6.28 -16.51
C PRO A 345 -1.29 -7.63 -15.79
N ARG A 346 -1.69 -7.72 -14.51
CA ARG A 346 -1.61 -8.95 -13.70
C ARG A 346 -2.89 -9.78 -13.70
N ARG A 347 -3.93 -9.37 -14.43
CA ARG A 347 -5.19 -10.13 -14.49
C ARG A 347 -5.10 -11.24 -15.53
N TYR A 348 -5.38 -12.47 -15.10
CA TYR A 348 -5.44 -13.65 -15.95
C TYR A 348 -6.82 -13.84 -16.59
N ASP A 349 -7.84 -13.84 -15.73
CA ASP A 349 -9.20 -14.24 -16.09
C ASP A 349 -10.13 -13.01 -16.20
N TYR A 350 -10.98 -13.02 -17.22
CA TYR A 350 -11.85 -11.90 -17.59
C TYR A 350 -13.26 -12.42 -17.88
N ALA A 351 -14.27 -11.68 -17.43
CA ALA A 351 -15.65 -11.98 -17.80
C ALA A 351 -15.80 -11.93 -19.34
N PRO A 352 -16.73 -12.70 -19.94
CA PRO A 352 -16.91 -12.74 -21.39
C PRO A 352 -17.16 -11.36 -22.03
N SER A 353 -17.80 -10.43 -21.31
CA SER A 353 -18.00 -9.05 -21.75
C SER A 353 -16.72 -8.21 -21.75
N GLY A 354 -15.63 -8.66 -21.12
CA GLY A 354 -14.36 -7.94 -20.92
C GLY A 354 -14.42 -6.74 -19.96
N VAL A 355 -15.61 -6.15 -19.82
CA VAL A 355 -15.91 -4.90 -19.11
C VAL A 355 -16.92 -5.17 -17.98
N PRO A 356 -16.63 -4.80 -16.72
CA PRO A 356 -17.59 -4.89 -15.62
C PRO A 356 -18.69 -3.82 -15.75
N ALA A 357 -19.83 -4.03 -15.09
CA ALA A 357 -20.97 -3.11 -15.11
C ALA A 357 -20.65 -1.72 -14.50
N GLY A 358 -19.68 -1.65 -13.59
CA GLY A 358 -19.15 -0.42 -13.02
C GLY A 358 -17.75 -0.62 -12.46
N ALA A 359 -17.20 0.43 -11.86
CA ALA A 359 -15.87 0.39 -11.26
C ALA A 359 -15.88 -0.48 -10.00
N ARG A 360 -15.00 -1.50 -9.97
CA ARG A 360 -14.85 -2.37 -8.80
C ARG A 360 -14.21 -1.57 -7.67
N TRP A 361 -14.79 -1.67 -6.47
CA TRP A 361 -14.43 -0.83 -5.32
C TRP A 361 -14.57 -1.59 -4.00
N LEU A 362 -14.24 -0.94 -2.89
CA LEU A 362 -14.21 -1.54 -1.55
C LEU A 362 -15.60 -1.97 -1.05
N GLY A 363 -16.68 -1.44 -1.61
CA GLY A 363 -18.06 -1.74 -1.19
C GLY A 363 -18.52 -0.96 0.06
N MET A 364 -17.64 -0.16 0.66
CA MET A 364 -17.87 0.62 1.87
C MET A 364 -16.82 1.75 2.00
N ARG A 365 -16.94 2.61 3.01
CA ARG A 365 -15.91 3.61 3.34
C ARG A 365 -14.76 2.97 4.10
N ILE A 366 -13.53 3.46 3.91
CA ILE A 366 -12.33 2.97 4.62
C ILE A 366 -12.48 3.18 6.14
N ALA A 367 -13.06 4.29 6.56
CA ALA A 367 -13.30 4.60 7.96
C ALA A 367 -14.16 3.54 8.67
N GLU A 368 -15.12 2.96 7.96
CA GLU A 368 -16.08 1.98 8.48
C GLU A 368 -15.47 0.58 8.69
N LEU A 369 -14.24 0.32 8.21
CA LEU A 369 -13.56 -0.96 8.44
C LEU A 369 -13.40 -1.30 9.92
N ASN A 370 -13.27 -0.28 10.76
CA ASN A 370 -13.16 -0.46 12.21
C ASN A 370 -14.49 -0.90 12.84
N GLU A 371 -15.61 -0.69 12.16
CA GLU A 371 -16.97 -0.93 12.67
C GLU A 371 -17.57 -2.26 12.19
N LEU A 372 -16.77 -3.09 11.53
CA LEU A 372 -17.21 -4.39 11.04
C LEU A 372 -17.46 -5.37 12.18
N ASP A 373 -18.52 -6.16 12.06
CA ASP A 373 -18.80 -7.29 12.96
C ASP A 373 -18.12 -8.57 12.45
N THR A 374 -18.11 -8.75 11.13
CA THR A 374 -17.48 -9.88 10.44
C THR A 374 -16.82 -9.43 9.14
N ALA A 375 -15.61 -9.94 8.88
CA ALA A 375 -14.88 -9.71 7.63
C ALA A 375 -14.29 -11.02 7.10
N LEU A 376 -14.75 -11.48 5.94
CA LEU A 376 -14.14 -12.59 5.20
C LEU A 376 -13.22 -12.00 4.11
N VAL A 377 -11.93 -12.32 4.13
CA VAL A 377 -11.00 -11.94 3.06
C VAL A 377 -10.58 -13.20 2.29
N VAL A 378 -10.80 -13.18 0.97
CA VAL A 378 -10.49 -14.29 0.08
C VAL A 378 -9.31 -13.91 -0.83
N GLY A 379 -8.26 -14.75 -0.83
CA GLY A 379 -7.09 -14.61 -1.70
C GLY A 379 -6.32 -13.32 -1.47
N SER A 380 -5.63 -13.18 -0.34
CA SER A 380 -4.83 -12.00 -0.01
C SER A 380 -3.63 -12.36 0.88
N PHE A 381 -2.49 -11.70 0.66
CA PHE A 381 -1.41 -11.59 1.65
C PHE A 381 -1.57 -10.26 2.38
N VAL A 382 -2.71 -10.10 3.08
CA VAL A 382 -3.32 -8.81 3.46
C VAL A 382 -2.33 -7.79 4.04
N ARG A 383 -1.45 -8.25 4.92
CA ARG A 383 -0.45 -7.44 5.61
C ARG A 383 0.55 -6.78 4.65
N LYS A 384 1.02 -7.51 3.63
CA LYS A 384 2.00 -7.01 2.65
C LYS A 384 1.33 -6.41 1.42
N ASP A 385 0.10 -6.83 1.12
CA ASP A 385 -0.66 -6.28 0.01
C ASP A 385 -1.14 -4.85 0.30
N ILE A 386 -1.78 -4.65 1.46
CA ILE A 386 -2.38 -3.37 1.90
C ILE A 386 -2.23 -3.20 3.42
N PRO A 387 -1.08 -2.71 3.90
CA PRO A 387 -0.74 -2.64 5.33
C PRO A 387 -1.76 -1.91 6.21
N LEU A 388 -2.34 -0.80 5.73
CA LEU A 388 -3.28 0.00 6.51
C LEU A 388 -4.67 -0.65 6.63
N PHE A 389 -5.10 -1.45 5.67
CA PHE A 389 -6.33 -2.25 5.83
C PHE A 389 -6.10 -3.39 6.83
N ALA A 390 -4.93 -4.04 6.78
CA ALA A 390 -4.57 -5.04 7.79
C ALA A 390 -4.54 -4.42 9.20
N GLN A 391 -4.01 -3.20 9.35
CA GLN A 391 -4.01 -2.48 10.63
C GLN A 391 -5.42 -2.13 11.11
N ARG A 392 -6.33 -1.65 10.25
CA ARG A 392 -7.72 -1.36 10.64
C ARG A 392 -8.47 -2.63 11.05
N LEU A 393 -8.36 -3.72 10.27
CA LEU A 393 -8.96 -5.01 10.62
C LEU A 393 -8.41 -5.55 11.95
N ARG A 394 -7.11 -5.37 12.22
CA ARG A 394 -6.50 -5.71 13.50
C ARG A 394 -7.10 -4.90 14.66
N GLN A 395 -7.31 -3.60 14.49
CA GLN A 395 -7.96 -2.78 15.51
C GLN A 395 -9.41 -3.22 15.73
N ALA A 396 -10.16 -3.48 14.66
CA ALA A 396 -11.53 -3.97 14.72
C ALA A 396 -11.62 -5.30 15.50
N ALA A 397 -10.78 -6.27 15.16
CA ALA A 397 -10.70 -7.55 15.86
C ALA A 397 -10.35 -7.39 17.36
N LYS A 398 -9.42 -6.50 17.68
CA LYS A 398 -8.95 -6.29 19.06
C LYS A 398 -9.94 -5.53 19.94
N HIS A 399 -10.56 -4.47 19.41
CA HIS A 399 -11.38 -3.54 20.20
C HIS A 399 -12.87 -3.84 20.12
N ASN A 400 -13.34 -4.29 18.95
CA ASN A 400 -14.77 -4.50 18.68
C ASN A 400 -15.13 -5.99 18.63
N GLY A 401 -14.14 -6.89 18.73
CA GLY A 401 -14.37 -8.33 18.65
C GLY A 401 -14.78 -8.81 17.26
N THR A 402 -14.45 -8.05 16.21
CA THR A 402 -14.73 -8.38 14.81
C THR A 402 -14.21 -9.76 14.47
N ARG A 403 -15.06 -10.60 13.88
CA ARG A 403 -14.67 -11.93 13.39
C ARG A 403 -14.00 -11.78 12.03
N VAL A 404 -12.68 -11.73 12.03
CA VAL A 404 -11.88 -11.70 10.80
C VAL A 404 -11.56 -13.13 10.38
N THR A 405 -11.86 -13.48 9.13
CA THR A 405 -11.57 -14.78 8.52
C THR A 405 -10.73 -14.59 7.26
N LEU A 406 -9.72 -15.42 7.07
CA LEU A 406 -8.93 -15.46 5.84
C LEU A 406 -9.09 -16.82 5.13
N ILE A 407 -9.30 -16.78 3.82
CA ILE A 407 -9.02 -17.92 2.92
C ILE A 407 -7.84 -17.50 2.05
N SER A 408 -6.63 -18.01 2.32
CA SER A 408 -5.38 -17.56 1.70
C SER A 408 -4.59 -18.71 1.06
N LEU A 409 -3.52 -18.36 0.34
CA LEU A 409 -2.58 -19.32 -0.25
C LEU A 409 -1.32 -19.53 0.61
N GLY A 410 -1.35 -19.07 1.85
CA GLY A 410 -0.23 -19.17 2.79
C GLY A 410 -0.61 -18.74 4.19
N ASN A 411 0.07 -19.33 5.18
CA ASN A 411 -0.16 -19.14 6.61
C ASN A 411 0.71 -18.02 7.20
N ASP A 412 0.96 -16.93 6.46
CA ASP A 412 1.67 -15.79 7.03
C ASP A 412 0.85 -15.20 8.19
N ASP A 413 1.50 -14.92 9.32
CA ASP A 413 0.83 -14.31 10.47
C ASP A 413 0.29 -12.91 10.10
N PRO A 414 -1.04 -12.69 10.11
CA PRO A 414 -1.64 -11.40 9.81
C PRO A 414 -1.47 -10.38 10.96
N LEU A 415 -0.89 -10.81 12.08
CA LEU A 415 -0.70 -10.05 13.33
C LEU A 415 -2.03 -9.59 13.93
N MET A 416 -3.07 -10.42 13.82
CA MET A 416 -4.38 -10.16 14.41
C MET A 416 -5.04 -11.47 14.86
N ALA A 417 -5.98 -11.37 15.80
CA ALA A 417 -6.76 -12.52 16.21
C ALA A 417 -7.67 -12.97 15.06
N MET A 418 -7.52 -14.23 14.64
CA MET A 418 -8.29 -14.82 13.56
C MET A 418 -9.47 -15.61 14.11
N HIS A 419 -10.65 -15.42 13.50
CA HIS A 419 -11.79 -16.30 13.74
C HIS A 419 -11.56 -17.66 13.06
N GLU A 420 -11.17 -17.63 11.79
CA GLU A 420 -10.79 -18.81 11.00
C GLU A 420 -9.70 -18.40 9.99
N HIS A 421 -8.74 -19.27 9.73
CA HIS A 421 -7.72 -19.07 8.70
C HIS A 421 -7.53 -20.37 7.92
N VAL A 422 -8.09 -20.40 6.72
CA VAL A 422 -8.06 -21.55 5.82
C VAL A 422 -6.99 -21.31 4.77
N VAL A 423 -6.01 -22.22 4.71
CA VAL A 423 -4.88 -22.16 3.78
C VAL A 423 -5.05 -23.27 2.75
N VAL A 424 -5.10 -22.89 1.47
CA VAL A 424 -5.38 -23.81 0.36
C VAL A 424 -4.39 -23.62 -0.79
N ALA A 425 -4.22 -24.65 -1.62
CA ALA A 425 -3.50 -24.54 -2.87
C ALA A 425 -4.21 -23.56 -3.83
N PRO A 426 -3.49 -22.93 -4.79
CA PRO A 426 -4.11 -22.04 -5.78
C PRO A 426 -5.33 -22.66 -6.46
N SER A 427 -5.19 -23.88 -7.01
CA SER A 427 -6.28 -24.59 -7.68
C SER A 427 -7.49 -24.91 -6.79
N GLU A 428 -7.31 -24.96 -5.47
CA GLU A 428 -8.38 -25.24 -4.50
C GLU A 428 -9.12 -23.98 -4.04
N LEU A 429 -8.57 -22.78 -4.25
CA LEU A 429 -9.19 -21.53 -3.78
C LEU A 429 -10.66 -21.35 -4.21
N PRO A 430 -11.06 -21.58 -5.48
CA PRO A 430 -12.48 -21.53 -5.87
C PRO A 430 -13.33 -22.59 -5.15
N ALA A 431 -12.81 -23.81 -5.01
CA ALA A 431 -13.51 -24.90 -4.35
C ALA A 431 -13.72 -24.64 -2.86
N ALA A 432 -12.74 -24.05 -2.18
CA ALA A 432 -12.83 -23.65 -0.78
C ALA A 432 -13.94 -22.60 -0.57
N LEU A 433 -13.99 -21.57 -1.43
CA LEU A 433 -15.07 -20.58 -1.37
C LEU A 433 -16.43 -21.22 -1.71
N ALA A 434 -16.49 -22.15 -2.67
CA ALA A 434 -17.71 -22.87 -3.00
C ALA A 434 -18.25 -23.72 -1.83
N ARG A 435 -17.37 -24.32 -1.00
CA ARG A 435 -17.77 -25.00 0.23
C ARG A 435 -18.46 -24.04 1.21
N VAL A 436 -17.93 -22.82 1.36
CA VAL A 436 -18.54 -21.77 2.19
C VAL A 436 -19.91 -21.34 1.63
N VAL A 437 -20.02 -21.11 0.31
CA VAL A 437 -21.29 -20.76 -0.35
C VAL A 437 -22.35 -21.83 -0.08
N LYS A 438 -22.00 -23.11 -0.25
CA LYS A 438 -22.93 -24.20 0.01
C LYS A 438 -23.31 -24.30 1.49
N ALA A 439 -22.35 -24.16 2.40
CA ALA A 439 -22.61 -24.13 3.83
C ALA A 439 -23.61 -23.01 4.20
N ALA A 440 -23.39 -21.80 3.66
CA ALA A 440 -24.29 -20.67 3.86
C ALA A 440 -25.70 -20.93 3.30
N ALA A 441 -25.81 -21.53 2.11
CA ALA A 441 -27.10 -21.87 1.51
C ALA A 441 -27.92 -22.81 2.42
N LEU A 442 -27.29 -23.87 2.91
CA LEU A 442 -27.91 -24.85 3.81
C LEU A 442 -28.32 -24.22 5.15
N GLN A 443 -27.45 -23.39 5.73
CA GLN A 443 -27.70 -22.72 7.02
C GLN A 443 -28.78 -21.64 6.93
N CYS A 444 -28.85 -20.89 5.82
CA CYS A 444 -29.88 -19.89 5.54
C CYS A 444 -31.18 -20.50 5.01
N ARG A 445 -31.22 -21.82 4.75
CA ARG A 445 -32.38 -22.55 4.20
C ARG A 445 -32.84 -22.00 2.84
N VAL A 446 -31.89 -21.59 2.00
CA VAL A 446 -32.13 -21.18 0.62
C VAL A 446 -31.68 -22.30 -0.34
N PRO A 447 -32.20 -22.35 -1.58
CA PRO A 447 -31.76 -23.33 -2.57
C PRO A 447 -30.25 -23.25 -2.79
N VAL A 448 -29.59 -24.41 -2.86
CA VAL A 448 -28.16 -24.48 -3.20
C VAL A 448 -27.98 -23.95 -4.63
N PRO A 449 -27.04 -23.01 -4.87
CA PRO A 449 -26.74 -22.53 -6.21
C PRO A 449 -26.39 -23.68 -7.17
N ALA A 450 -26.91 -23.62 -8.40
CA ALA A 450 -26.65 -24.63 -9.41
C ALA A 450 -25.15 -24.76 -9.69
N GLY A 451 -24.64 -25.99 -9.79
CA GLY A 451 -23.22 -26.30 -9.96
C GLY A 451 -22.49 -26.64 -8.66
N LEU A 452 -23.13 -26.49 -7.50
CA LEU A 452 -22.55 -26.83 -6.18
C LEU A 452 -23.11 -28.12 -5.57
N GLU A 453 -23.88 -28.91 -6.31
CA GLU A 453 -24.57 -30.10 -5.82
C GLU A 453 -23.59 -31.15 -5.28
N ALA A 454 -22.44 -31.32 -5.94
CA ALA A 454 -21.40 -32.29 -5.58
C ALA A 454 -20.43 -31.81 -4.48
N ILE A 455 -20.40 -30.51 -4.19
CA ILE A 455 -19.48 -29.93 -3.19
C ILE A 455 -19.91 -30.36 -1.78
N VAL A 456 -18.99 -30.71 -0.89
CA VAL A 456 -19.33 -31.06 0.50
C VAL A 456 -18.74 -30.00 1.43
N PRO A 457 -19.56 -29.31 2.24
CA PRO A 457 -19.05 -28.40 3.26
C PRO A 457 -18.15 -29.12 4.27
N ASP A 458 -17.08 -28.45 4.71
CA ASP A 458 -16.23 -28.89 5.81
C ASP A 458 -16.46 -28.02 7.06
N ILE A 459 -15.89 -28.43 8.20
CA ILE A 459 -16.05 -27.74 9.48
C ILE A 459 -15.63 -26.25 9.38
N PRO A 460 -14.46 -25.89 8.79
CA PRO A 460 -14.12 -24.49 8.61
C PRO A 460 -15.15 -23.74 7.77
N SER A 461 -15.62 -24.31 6.65
CA SER A 461 -16.62 -23.66 5.79
C SER A 461 -17.94 -23.39 6.51
N GLU A 462 -18.37 -24.31 7.38
CA GLU A 462 -19.56 -24.12 8.22
C GLU A 462 -19.38 -23.01 9.27
N ALA A 463 -18.21 -22.91 9.88
CA ALA A 463 -17.87 -21.84 10.81
C ALA A 463 -17.86 -20.47 10.11
N ILE A 464 -17.21 -20.38 8.95
CA ILE A 464 -17.15 -19.16 8.12
C ILE A 464 -18.57 -18.73 7.72
N ALA A 465 -19.38 -19.64 7.20
CA ALA A 465 -20.77 -19.36 6.83
C ALA A 465 -21.60 -18.87 8.03
N THR A 466 -21.39 -19.45 9.22
CA THR A 466 -22.06 -19.04 10.45
C THR A 466 -21.67 -17.61 10.84
N SER A 467 -20.37 -17.27 10.74
CA SER A 467 -19.85 -15.95 11.10
C SER A 467 -20.44 -14.82 10.25
N LEU A 468 -20.76 -15.09 8.98
CA LEU A 468 -21.32 -14.10 8.06
C LEU A 468 -22.81 -13.81 8.29
N ARG A 469 -23.52 -14.68 9.03
CA ARG A 469 -24.97 -14.55 9.32
C ARG A 469 -25.29 -13.61 10.49
N VAL A 470 -24.29 -12.94 11.06
CA VAL A 470 -24.47 -12.02 12.19
C VAL A 470 -25.39 -10.86 11.77
N ARG A 471 -26.29 -10.44 12.68
CA ARG A 471 -27.05 -9.18 12.52
C ARG A 471 -26.09 -8.02 12.74
N GLY A 472 -25.48 -7.53 11.66
CA GLY A 472 -24.42 -6.53 11.74
C GLY A 472 -23.82 -6.16 10.38
N ARG A 473 -22.71 -5.42 10.42
CA ARG A 473 -21.92 -5.05 9.24
C ARG A 473 -20.98 -6.21 8.88
N SER A 474 -21.38 -7.00 7.89
CA SER A 474 -20.62 -8.12 7.36
C SER A 474 -20.05 -7.79 5.98
N MET A 475 -18.77 -8.07 5.77
CA MET A 475 -18.08 -7.85 4.49
C MET A 475 -17.42 -9.12 3.97
N ILE A 476 -17.44 -9.28 2.64
CA ILE A 476 -16.66 -10.23 1.88
C ILE A 476 -15.71 -9.43 0.99
N PHE A 477 -14.41 -9.56 1.21
CA PHE A 477 -13.37 -8.88 0.46
C PHE A 477 -12.63 -9.84 -0.46
N LEU A 478 -12.55 -9.49 -1.74
CA LEU A 478 -11.65 -10.14 -2.69
C LEU A 478 -10.31 -9.42 -2.70
N GLY A 479 -9.26 -10.15 -2.33
CA GLY A 479 -7.89 -9.67 -2.26
C GLY A 479 -7.15 -9.73 -3.61
N ARG A 480 -5.88 -9.33 -3.58
CA ARG A 480 -5.03 -9.24 -4.78
C ARG A 480 -4.87 -10.59 -5.47
N VAL A 481 -4.63 -11.66 -4.71
CA VAL A 481 -4.48 -13.01 -5.26
C VAL A 481 -5.78 -13.46 -5.92
N ALA A 482 -6.94 -13.24 -5.29
CA ALA A 482 -8.23 -13.59 -5.87
C ALA A 482 -8.47 -12.91 -7.22
N VAL A 483 -8.07 -11.64 -7.36
CA VAL A 483 -8.23 -10.85 -8.58
C VAL A 483 -7.24 -11.26 -9.69
N GLN A 484 -6.06 -11.76 -9.31
CA GLN A 484 -5.01 -12.20 -10.23
C GLN A 484 -5.12 -13.69 -10.59
N HIS A 485 -6.03 -14.43 -9.95
CA HIS A 485 -6.18 -15.87 -10.09
C HIS A 485 -6.64 -16.29 -11.52
N PRO A 486 -6.24 -17.48 -12.02
CA PRO A 486 -6.75 -18.02 -13.28
C PRO A 486 -8.25 -18.31 -13.34
N HIS A 487 -8.91 -18.32 -12.17
CA HIS A 487 -10.35 -18.47 -12.01
C HIS A 487 -10.97 -17.26 -11.26
N ALA A 488 -10.40 -16.06 -11.45
CA ALA A 488 -10.85 -14.85 -10.75
C ALA A 488 -12.34 -14.55 -10.98
N VAL A 489 -12.88 -14.82 -12.17
CA VAL A 489 -14.31 -14.62 -12.48
C VAL A 489 -15.16 -15.56 -11.64
N GLN A 490 -14.77 -16.82 -11.51
CA GLN A 490 -15.53 -17.80 -10.74
C GLN A 490 -15.45 -17.53 -9.24
N ILE A 491 -14.28 -17.10 -8.73
CA ILE A 491 -14.16 -16.61 -7.34
C ILE A 491 -15.11 -15.43 -7.11
N HIS A 492 -15.21 -14.50 -8.07
CA HIS A 492 -16.14 -13.39 -7.98
C HIS A 492 -17.60 -13.83 -7.99
N VAL A 493 -17.99 -14.74 -8.89
CA VAL A 493 -19.36 -15.31 -8.94
C VAL A 493 -19.72 -15.99 -7.61
N LEU A 494 -18.81 -16.80 -7.05
CA LEU A 494 -19.03 -17.45 -5.76
C LEU A 494 -19.17 -16.43 -4.62
N ALA A 495 -18.34 -15.39 -4.60
CA ALA A 495 -18.43 -14.33 -3.60
C ALA A 495 -19.73 -13.52 -3.73
N GLN A 496 -20.22 -13.30 -4.95
CA GLN A 496 -21.53 -12.70 -5.20
C GLN A 496 -22.66 -13.57 -4.68
N HIS A 497 -22.64 -14.88 -4.96
CA HIS A 497 -23.63 -15.79 -4.38
C HIS A 497 -23.57 -15.82 -2.85
N LEU A 498 -22.39 -15.80 -2.26
CA LEU A 498 -22.24 -15.72 -0.81
C LEU A 498 -22.82 -14.43 -0.24
N SER A 499 -22.56 -13.29 -0.90
CA SER A 499 -23.15 -11.99 -0.59
C SER A 499 -24.68 -12.03 -0.65
N ASP A 500 -25.25 -12.56 -1.75
CA ASP A 500 -26.70 -12.67 -1.95
C ASP A 500 -27.38 -13.55 -0.89
N ILE A 501 -26.72 -14.64 -0.47
CA ILE A 501 -27.26 -15.60 0.51
C ILE A 501 -27.17 -15.07 1.95
N THR A 502 -26.08 -14.38 2.28
CA THR A 502 -25.80 -13.93 3.66
C THR A 502 -26.27 -12.52 3.94
N GLY A 503 -26.46 -11.70 2.90
CA GLY A 503 -26.69 -10.26 3.01
C GLY A 503 -25.42 -9.46 3.31
N ALA A 504 -24.24 -10.09 3.34
CA ALA A 504 -22.96 -9.41 3.49
C ALA A 504 -22.63 -8.59 2.23
N ASN A 505 -21.99 -7.43 2.42
CA ASN A 505 -21.55 -6.60 1.29
C ASN A 505 -20.28 -7.19 0.65
N LEU A 506 -20.20 -7.11 -0.68
CA LEU A 506 -19.04 -7.56 -1.45
C LEU A 506 -18.14 -6.38 -1.81
N GLY A 507 -16.84 -6.53 -1.56
CA GLY A 507 -15.82 -5.52 -1.77
C GLY A 507 -14.55 -6.06 -2.41
N PHE A 508 -13.78 -5.15 -3.02
CA PHE A 508 -12.45 -5.43 -3.54
C PHE A 508 -11.43 -4.57 -2.81
N PHE A 509 -10.36 -5.21 -2.35
CA PHE A 509 -9.22 -4.51 -1.77
C PHE A 509 -8.47 -3.67 -2.81
N GLY A 510 -8.51 -4.05 -4.09
CA GLY A 510 -7.73 -3.43 -5.15
C GLY A 510 -6.33 -4.03 -5.24
N ASP A 511 -5.85 -4.26 -6.45
CA ASP A 511 -4.56 -4.89 -6.73
C ASP A 511 -3.41 -3.89 -6.90
N SER A 512 -3.68 -2.58 -6.92
CA SER A 512 -2.69 -1.50 -7.03
C SER A 512 -3.25 -0.12 -6.62
N GLY A 513 -2.49 0.95 -6.86
CA GLY A 513 -2.74 2.34 -6.45
C GLY A 513 -4.03 2.98 -6.90
N ASN A 514 -4.33 2.93 -8.21
CA ASN A 514 -5.39 3.70 -8.83
C ASN A 514 -6.38 2.83 -9.60
N ILE A 515 -6.69 1.65 -9.05
CA ILE A 515 -7.53 0.65 -9.74
C ILE A 515 -8.94 1.17 -10.02
N VAL A 516 -9.57 1.85 -9.07
CA VAL A 516 -10.90 2.45 -9.28
C VAL A 516 -10.82 3.52 -10.36
N GLY A 517 -9.79 4.37 -10.32
CA GLY A 517 -9.53 5.36 -11.36
C GLY A 517 -9.29 4.73 -12.73
N GLY A 518 -8.63 3.57 -12.81
CA GLY A 518 -8.45 2.83 -14.04
C GLY A 518 -9.77 2.40 -14.68
N TYR A 519 -10.71 1.87 -13.88
CA TYR A 519 -12.05 1.56 -14.38
C TYR A 519 -12.80 2.81 -14.84
N LEU A 520 -12.78 3.90 -14.05
CA LEU A 520 -13.48 5.14 -14.34
C LEU A 520 -12.91 5.89 -15.55
N SER A 521 -11.60 5.79 -15.79
CA SER A 521 -10.94 6.40 -16.97
C SER A 521 -11.40 5.80 -18.31
N GLY A 522 -12.00 4.61 -18.25
CA GLY A 522 -12.40 3.84 -19.42
C GLY A 522 -11.24 3.14 -20.11
N ALA A 523 -10.06 3.02 -19.49
CA ALA A 523 -8.89 2.28 -20.00
C ALA A 523 -9.08 0.75 -19.99
N LEU A 524 -10.23 0.30 -20.48
CA LEU A 524 -10.69 -1.08 -20.52
C LEU A 524 -10.78 -1.55 -21.98
N PRO A 525 -10.59 -2.84 -22.22
CA PRO A 525 -10.54 -3.37 -23.57
C PRO A 525 -11.94 -3.43 -24.18
N SER A 526 -12.05 -3.04 -25.45
CA SER A 526 -13.24 -3.32 -26.28
C SER A 526 -12.95 -4.37 -27.37
N ALA A 527 -11.69 -4.80 -27.50
CA ALA A 527 -11.26 -5.88 -28.39
C ALA A 527 -10.43 -6.92 -27.62
N ARG A 528 -9.12 -6.70 -27.42
CA ARG A 528 -8.23 -7.58 -26.64
C ARG A 528 -7.91 -6.98 -25.29
N ASN A 529 -7.84 -7.82 -24.25
CA ASN A 529 -7.45 -7.46 -22.89
C ASN A 529 -5.94 -7.60 -22.68
N ALA A 530 -5.43 -7.20 -21.51
CA ALA A 530 -3.99 -7.20 -21.24
C ALA A 530 -3.31 -8.57 -21.51
N ARG A 531 -3.99 -9.69 -21.24
CA ARG A 531 -3.45 -11.03 -21.52
C ARG A 531 -3.51 -11.35 -23.02
N THR A 532 -4.68 -11.13 -23.64
CA THR A 532 -4.88 -11.52 -25.04
C THR A 532 -4.08 -10.69 -26.03
N MET A 533 -3.70 -9.46 -25.68
CA MET A 533 -2.76 -8.64 -26.45
C MET A 533 -1.36 -9.27 -26.60
N PHE A 534 -0.97 -10.20 -25.72
CA PHE A 534 0.33 -10.87 -25.77
C PHE A 534 0.22 -12.34 -26.21
N THR A 535 -0.91 -13.00 -25.99
CA THR A 535 -1.16 -14.33 -26.60
C THR A 535 -1.44 -14.26 -28.09
N ASP A 536 -2.01 -13.14 -28.55
CA ASP A 536 -2.17 -12.79 -29.96
C ASP A 536 -1.35 -11.51 -30.22
N PRO A 537 -0.02 -11.64 -30.42
CA PRO A 537 0.89 -10.50 -30.51
C PRO A 537 0.45 -9.46 -31.53
N ARG A 538 0.62 -8.19 -31.17
CA ARG A 538 0.28 -7.02 -31.98
C ARG A 538 1.56 -6.41 -32.55
N ARG A 539 1.44 -5.65 -33.64
CA ARG A 539 2.62 -5.01 -34.26
C ARG A 539 3.11 -3.76 -33.53
N ALA A 540 2.25 -3.06 -32.80
CA ALA A 540 2.65 -1.88 -32.05
C ALA A 540 2.16 -1.90 -30.60
N TYR A 541 3.03 -1.52 -29.67
CA TYR A 541 2.72 -1.42 -28.24
C TYR A 541 3.04 -0.03 -27.69
N VAL A 542 2.08 0.58 -26.99
CA VAL A 542 2.26 1.80 -26.19
C VAL A 542 2.16 1.45 -24.70
N MET A 543 3.27 1.55 -23.99
CA MET A 543 3.39 1.15 -22.58
C MET A 543 3.56 2.39 -21.71
N LEU A 544 2.66 2.60 -20.76
CA LEU A 544 2.64 3.76 -19.88
C LEU A 544 2.98 3.35 -18.44
N GLY A 545 4.13 3.77 -17.95
CA GLY A 545 4.54 3.69 -16.54
C GLY A 545 4.79 2.27 -16.03
N ILE A 546 4.84 1.27 -16.91
CA ILE A 546 4.91 -0.16 -16.60
C ILE A 546 6.28 -0.74 -16.99
N GLU A 547 6.79 -1.68 -16.20
CA GLU A 547 7.94 -2.54 -16.53
C GLU A 547 7.41 -3.95 -16.83
N PRO A 548 7.04 -4.28 -18.08
CA PRO A 548 6.31 -5.51 -18.42
C PRO A 548 7.02 -6.79 -17.98
N GLU A 549 8.36 -6.75 -17.89
CA GLU A 549 9.18 -7.84 -17.36
C GLU A 549 8.92 -8.16 -15.87
N LEU A 550 8.33 -7.24 -15.09
CA LEU A 550 8.04 -7.39 -13.66
C LEU A 550 6.55 -7.16 -13.32
N ASP A 551 5.82 -6.46 -14.18
CA ASP A 551 4.48 -5.95 -13.89
C ASP A 551 3.35 -6.71 -14.57
N CYS A 552 3.66 -7.60 -15.51
CA CYS A 552 2.66 -8.45 -16.16
C CYS A 552 2.49 -9.80 -15.46
N HIS A 553 1.32 -10.41 -15.63
CA HIS A 553 1.01 -11.73 -15.10
C HIS A 553 1.99 -12.81 -15.60
N ASN A 554 2.42 -12.68 -16.85
CA ASN A 554 3.36 -13.60 -17.50
C ASN A 554 4.45 -12.81 -18.22
N PRO A 555 5.58 -12.56 -17.56
CA PRO A 555 6.68 -11.79 -18.14
C PRO A 555 7.25 -12.42 -19.41
N GLN A 556 7.37 -13.76 -19.46
CA GLN A 556 7.91 -14.46 -20.64
C GLN A 556 7.06 -14.21 -21.89
N LEU A 557 5.75 -14.46 -21.78
CA LEU A 557 4.79 -14.24 -22.86
C LEU A 557 4.83 -12.79 -23.33
N THR A 558 4.86 -11.87 -22.37
CA THR A 558 4.87 -10.44 -22.64
C THR A 558 6.13 -10.02 -23.41
N LEU A 559 7.32 -10.41 -22.92
CA LEU A 559 8.57 -10.08 -23.58
C LEU A 559 8.71 -10.76 -24.95
N ALA A 560 8.22 -11.99 -25.11
CA ALA A 560 8.20 -12.67 -26.40
C ALA A 560 7.34 -11.92 -27.43
N ALA A 561 6.14 -11.47 -27.04
CA ALA A 561 5.27 -10.66 -27.88
C ALA A 561 5.90 -9.29 -28.22
N LEU A 562 6.50 -8.61 -27.24
CA LEU A 562 7.20 -7.35 -27.48
C LEU A 562 8.37 -7.51 -28.46
N ARG A 563 9.16 -8.59 -28.37
CA ARG A 563 10.27 -8.83 -29.31
C ARG A 563 9.81 -9.01 -30.76
N GLN A 564 8.57 -9.47 -30.98
CA GLN A 564 7.99 -9.66 -32.31
C GLN A 564 7.34 -8.39 -32.89
N ALA A 565 7.10 -7.37 -32.06
CA ALA A 565 6.46 -6.13 -32.49
C ALA A 565 7.37 -5.31 -33.43
N ASP A 566 6.76 -4.54 -34.32
CA ASP A 566 7.44 -3.60 -35.20
C ASP A 566 7.75 -2.27 -34.47
N LEU A 567 6.93 -1.88 -33.49
CA LEU A 567 7.06 -0.61 -32.76
C LEU A 567 6.71 -0.73 -31.27
N ARG A 568 7.61 -0.30 -30.39
CA ARG A 568 7.44 -0.29 -28.93
C ARG A 568 7.73 1.08 -28.36
N ILE A 569 6.68 1.78 -27.96
CA ILE A 569 6.74 3.10 -27.35
C ILE A 569 6.55 2.96 -25.85
N VAL A 570 7.50 3.46 -25.06
CA VAL A 570 7.52 3.33 -23.61
C VAL A 570 7.59 4.70 -22.97
N LEU A 571 6.54 5.07 -22.24
CA LEU A 571 6.49 6.27 -21.41
C LEU A 571 6.85 5.84 -19.99
N SER A 572 8.05 6.19 -19.51
CA SER A 572 8.52 5.74 -18.19
C SER A 572 9.31 6.82 -17.44
N PRO A 573 9.20 6.89 -16.10
CA PRO A 573 10.12 7.70 -15.28
C PRO A 573 11.53 7.10 -15.16
N PHE A 574 11.70 5.82 -15.51
CA PHE A 574 12.94 5.06 -15.36
C PHE A 574 13.33 4.33 -16.65
N ILE A 575 14.59 3.93 -16.73
CA ILE A 575 15.11 3.07 -17.80
C ILE A 575 15.80 1.84 -17.18
N SER A 576 15.30 0.65 -17.47
CA SER A 576 15.88 -0.64 -17.06
C SER A 576 16.77 -1.24 -18.16
N GLU A 577 17.55 -2.27 -17.83
CA GLU A 577 18.31 -3.04 -18.83
C GLU A 577 17.37 -3.73 -19.82
N ALA A 578 16.29 -4.35 -19.34
CA ALA A 578 15.29 -4.99 -20.20
C ALA A 578 14.63 -3.97 -21.16
N MET A 579 14.28 -2.76 -20.69
CA MET A 579 13.78 -1.68 -21.56
C MET A 579 14.73 -1.34 -22.70
N ARG A 580 16.05 -1.38 -22.45
CA ARG A 580 17.05 -1.09 -23.49
C ARG A 580 17.07 -2.16 -24.58
N GLU A 581 16.66 -3.38 -24.27
CA GLU A 581 16.56 -4.46 -25.26
C GLU A 581 15.33 -4.31 -26.15
N TYR A 582 14.15 -4.06 -25.56
CA TYR A 582 12.89 -4.09 -26.32
C TYR A 582 12.40 -2.73 -26.82
N ALA A 583 12.70 -1.60 -26.19
CA ALA A 583 12.04 -0.34 -26.56
C ALA A 583 12.55 0.23 -27.90
N ASP A 584 11.67 0.77 -28.74
CA ASP A 584 12.07 1.57 -29.91
C ASP A 584 12.04 3.06 -29.61
N VAL A 585 11.12 3.47 -28.74
CA VAL A 585 10.97 4.85 -28.29
C VAL A 585 10.82 4.86 -26.78
N LEU A 586 11.66 5.63 -26.10
CA LEU A 586 11.59 5.89 -24.67
C LEU A 586 11.27 7.36 -24.46
N LEU A 587 10.17 7.64 -23.78
CA LEU A 587 9.70 8.98 -23.48
C LEU A 587 9.78 9.21 -21.95
N PRO A 588 10.62 10.13 -21.46
CA PRO A 588 10.76 10.41 -20.03
C PRO A 588 9.50 11.08 -19.48
N VAL A 589 8.78 10.37 -18.62
CA VAL A 589 7.60 10.93 -17.94
C VAL A 589 7.82 11.17 -16.46
N ALA A 590 7.12 12.16 -15.92
CA ALA A 590 7.24 12.58 -14.53
C ALA A 590 6.56 11.58 -13.56
N PRO A 591 7.21 11.17 -12.45
CA PRO A 591 6.54 10.48 -11.35
C PRO A 591 5.56 11.40 -10.61
N PHE A 592 4.73 10.84 -9.72
CA PHE A 592 3.63 11.55 -9.03
C PHE A 592 4.05 12.80 -8.24
N THR A 593 5.30 12.91 -7.78
CA THR A 593 5.80 14.10 -7.07
C THR A 593 6.21 15.24 -7.99
N GLU A 594 6.25 15.00 -9.30
CA GLU A 594 6.69 15.93 -10.35
C GLU A 594 5.57 16.33 -11.31
N THR A 595 4.39 15.72 -11.17
CA THR A 595 3.19 15.99 -11.97
C THR A 595 1.99 16.30 -11.09
N SER A 596 0.97 16.93 -11.68
CA SER A 596 -0.39 16.94 -11.15
C SER A 596 -1.18 15.75 -11.70
N GLY A 597 -2.22 15.36 -10.98
CA GLY A 597 -3.17 14.34 -11.40
C GLY A 597 -4.08 13.90 -10.27
N THR A 598 -4.87 12.87 -10.54
CA THR A 598 -5.90 12.38 -9.64
C THR A 598 -5.80 10.88 -9.44
N PHE A 599 -5.83 10.45 -8.18
CA PHE A 599 -6.02 9.05 -7.80
C PHE A 599 -7.42 8.86 -7.21
N VAL A 600 -8.09 7.78 -7.59
CA VAL A 600 -9.35 7.33 -7.00
C VAL A 600 -9.05 6.07 -6.20
N ASN A 601 -9.14 6.17 -4.88
CA ASN A 601 -8.77 5.08 -3.97
C ASN A 601 -9.85 3.97 -3.91
N ALA A 602 -9.63 2.94 -3.09
CA ALA A 602 -10.50 1.77 -2.99
C ALA A 602 -11.96 2.11 -2.64
N GLU A 603 -12.22 3.11 -1.79
CA GLU A 603 -13.59 3.52 -1.43
C GLU A 603 -14.25 4.44 -2.48
N GLY A 604 -13.58 4.70 -3.60
CA GLY A 604 -14.04 5.60 -4.65
C GLY A 604 -13.78 7.07 -4.38
N ARG A 605 -12.97 7.43 -3.38
CA ARG A 605 -12.66 8.84 -3.06
C ARG A 605 -11.72 9.41 -4.11
N VAL A 606 -12.11 10.55 -4.68
CA VAL A 606 -11.36 11.28 -5.69
C VAL A 606 -10.36 12.20 -5.00
N GLN A 607 -9.06 11.97 -5.20
CA GLN A 607 -7.98 12.71 -4.54
C GLN A 607 -7.02 13.31 -5.57
N SER A 608 -7.19 14.60 -5.88
CA SER A 608 -6.28 15.33 -6.76
C SER A 608 -5.06 15.88 -6.00
N PHE A 609 -3.91 15.90 -6.67
CA PHE A 609 -2.66 16.43 -6.13
C PHE A 609 -1.90 17.25 -7.19
N LYS A 610 -0.89 18.00 -6.73
CA LYS A 610 -0.03 18.83 -7.58
C LYS A 610 1.42 18.36 -7.49
N GLY A 611 2.20 18.69 -8.50
CA GLY A 611 3.64 18.47 -8.48
C GLY A 611 4.30 19.24 -7.33
N VAL A 612 5.08 18.53 -6.53
CA VAL A 612 5.82 19.06 -5.37
C VAL A 612 7.14 19.66 -5.82
N VAL A 613 7.79 19.03 -6.79
CA VAL A 613 9.02 19.51 -7.42
C VAL A 613 8.84 19.56 -8.94
N ARG A 614 9.80 20.17 -9.63
CA ARG A 614 9.79 20.23 -11.10
C ARG A 614 10.24 18.87 -11.66
N PRO A 615 9.73 18.45 -12.84
CA PRO A 615 10.23 17.26 -13.52
C PRO A 615 11.75 17.25 -13.67
N LEU A 616 12.37 16.09 -13.46
CA LEU A 616 13.82 15.93 -13.59
C LEU A 616 14.28 15.97 -15.05
N GLY A 617 15.29 16.79 -15.34
CA GLY A 617 15.85 16.91 -16.69
C GLY A 617 14.81 17.41 -17.70
N GLU A 618 14.64 16.69 -18.80
CA GLU A 618 13.64 17.00 -19.82
C GLU A 618 12.35 16.20 -19.65
N ALA A 619 12.17 15.46 -18.55
CA ALA A 619 10.93 14.74 -18.30
C ALA A 619 9.70 15.66 -18.36
N ARG A 620 8.56 15.09 -18.74
CA ARG A 620 7.27 15.81 -18.86
C ARG A 620 6.15 15.01 -18.18
N PRO A 621 5.12 15.65 -17.61
CA PRO A 621 3.89 14.96 -17.20
C PRO A 621 3.36 14.05 -18.31
N ALA A 622 3.03 12.78 -18.02
CA ALA A 622 2.64 11.86 -19.08
C ALA A 622 1.33 12.29 -19.76
N TRP A 623 0.41 12.91 -19.01
CA TRP A 623 -0.83 13.46 -19.57
C TRP A 623 -0.54 14.53 -20.65
N LYS A 624 0.50 15.36 -20.47
CA LYS A 624 0.90 16.34 -21.48
C LYS A 624 1.49 15.66 -22.72
N VAL A 625 2.30 14.61 -22.52
CA VAL A 625 2.90 13.83 -23.60
C VAL A 625 1.80 13.15 -24.44
N LEU A 626 0.85 12.49 -23.79
CA LEU A 626 -0.29 11.83 -24.44
C LEU A 626 -1.20 12.83 -25.16
N ARG A 627 -1.42 14.00 -24.56
CA ARG A 627 -2.17 15.09 -25.20
C ARG A 627 -1.51 15.57 -26.49
N VAL A 628 -0.20 15.85 -26.45
CA VAL A 628 0.54 16.28 -27.64
C VAL A 628 0.58 15.18 -28.70
N LEU A 629 0.74 13.92 -28.28
CA LEU A 629 0.69 12.78 -29.20
C LEU A 629 -0.68 12.68 -29.89
N GLY A 630 -1.79 12.88 -29.17
CA GLY A 630 -3.14 12.96 -29.76
C GLY A 630 -3.26 14.05 -30.83
N ASN A 631 -2.72 15.25 -30.57
CA ASN A 631 -2.69 16.34 -31.54
C ASN A 631 -1.85 16.02 -32.78
N LEU A 632 -0.66 15.42 -32.62
CA LEU A 632 0.19 15.02 -33.75
C LEU A 632 -0.43 13.92 -34.61
N LEU A 633 -1.30 13.11 -34.02
CA LEU A 633 -2.09 12.10 -34.71
C LEU A 633 -3.37 12.66 -35.36
N ASN A 634 -3.63 13.97 -35.23
CA ASN A 634 -4.85 14.67 -35.66
C ASN A 634 -6.13 14.05 -35.07
N LEU A 635 -6.10 13.70 -33.79
CA LEU A 635 -7.26 13.18 -33.06
C LEU A 635 -8.00 14.30 -32.34
N ASP A 636 -9.32 14.21 -32.25
CA ASP A 636 -10.16 15.23 -31.62
C ASP A 636 -10.14 15.21 -30.08
N GLY A 637 -10.32 16.39 -29.49
CA GLY A 637 -10.53 16.58 -28.06
C GLY A 637 -9.27 16.41 -27.20
N PHE A 638 -8.12 16.80 -27.73
CA PHE A 638 -6.84 16.86 -27.02
C PHE A 638 -6.40 18.31 -26.73
N ASP A 639 -7.37 19.20 -26.55
CA ASP A 639 -7.17 20.65 -26.36
C ASP A 639 -7.00 21.06 -24.89
N GLN A 640 -7.03 20.11 -23.95
CA GLN A 640 -6.96 20.42 -22.51
C GLN A 640 -5.65 21.14 -22.14
N GLU A 641 -5.75 22.15 -21.29
CA GLU A 641 -4.60 22.95 -20.84
C GLU A 641 -4.12 22.55 -19.44
N SER A 642 -4.96 21.86 -18.67
CA SER A 642 -4.71 21.43 -17.29
C SER A 642 -5.09 19.96 -17.06
N SER A 643 -4.51 19.36 -16.02
CA SER A 643 -4.91 18.02 -15.55
C SER A 643 -6.35 18.00 -15.05
N GLU A 644 -6.79 19.10 -14.46
CA GLU A 644 -8.12 19.30 -13.91
C GLU A 644 -9.19 19.26 -15.01
N GLU A 645 -8.94 19.87 -16.17
CA GLU A 645 -9.82 19.74 -17.34
C GLU A 645 -9.91 18.30 -17.85
N VAL A 646 -8.80 17.55 -17.83
CA VAL A 646 -8.81 16.13 -18.21
C VAL A 646 -9.61 15.32 -17.18
N ARG A 647 -9.43 15.58 -15.88
CA ARG A 647 -10.20 14.96 -14.81
C ARG A 647 -11.69 15.24 -14.99
N ASP A 648 -12.07 16.49 -15.19
CA ASP A 648 -13.47 16.92 -15.26
C ASP A 648 -14.16 16.38 -16.52
N ALA A 649 -13.41 16.07 -17.58
CA ALA A 649 -13.94 15.34 -18.74
C ALA A 649 -14.31 13.87 -18.42
N VAL A 650 -13.76 13.29 -17.36
CA VAL A 650 -14.02 11.90 -16.91
C VAL A 650 -14.96 11.85 -15.72
N LEU A 651 -14.72 12.70 -14.73
CA LEU A 651 -15.44 12.82 -13.48
C LEU A 651 -15.86 14.28 -13.28
N PRO A 652 -16.90 14.76 -13.99
CA PRO A 652 -17.41 16.10 -13.78
C PRO A 652 -17.78 16.31 -12.30
N PRO A 653 -17.44 17.44 -11.67
CA PRO A 653 -17.69 17.68 -10.24
C PRO A 653 -19.13 17.42 -9.80
N GLU A 654 -20.11 17.69 -10.66
CA GLU A 654 -21.54 17.47 -10.43
C GLU A 654 -21.94 15.98 -10.35
N THR A 655 -21.08 15.08 -10.84
CA THR A 655 -21.29 13.62 -10.75
C THR A 655 -20.74 13.02 -9.47
N LEU A 656 -19.98 13.80 -8.69
CA LEU A 656 -19.38 13.34 -7.44
C LEU A 656 -20.44 13.27 -6.33
N ILE A 657 -20.53 12.12 -5.69
CA ILE A 657 -21.35 11.91 -4.50
C ILE A 657 -20.69 12.67 -3.35
N ASP A 658 -21.46 13.56 -2.72
CA ASP A 658 -21.03 14.48 -1.66
C ASP A 658 -19.82 15.35 -2.04
N GLY A 659 -19.54 15.52 -3.35
CA GLY A 659 -18.39 16.26 -3.86
C GLY A 659 -17.03 15.54 -3.68
N GLU A 660 -17.00 14.33 -3.13
CA GLU A 660 -15.75 13.64 -2.77
C GLU A 660 -15.59 12.26 -3.41
N PHE A 661 -16.68 11.61 -3.79
CA PHE A 661 -16.65 10.21 -4.22
C PHE A 661 -17.18 10.04 -5.63
N ALA A 662 -16.53 9.18 -6.41
CA ALA A 662 -16.94 8.87 -7.75
C ALA A 662 -18.30 8.13 -7.77
N SER A 663 -19.13 8.47 -8.76
CA SER A 663 -20.29 7.66 -9.13
C SER A 663 -19.89 6.44 -9.98
N GLY A 664 -20.84 5.56 -10.30
CA GLY A 664 -20.61 4.42 -11.21
C GLY A 664 -19.80 3.26 -10.59
N LEU A 665 -19.77 3.19 -9.26
CA LEU A 665 -19.15 2.09 -8.52
C LEU A 665 -20.10 0.90 -8.45
N ASP A 666 -19.66 -0.28 -8.89
CA ASP A 666 -20.47 -1.50 -8.87
C ASP A 666 -19.60 -2.75 -8.77
N ASN A 667 -19.91 -3.61 -7.80
CA ASN A 667 -19.24 -4.89 -7.56
C ASN A 667 -20.02 -6.10 -8.08
N GLY A 668 -21.21 -5.92 -8.65
CA GLY A 668 -22.09 -6.98 -9.12
C GLY A 668 -21.54 -7.79 -10.29
N ILE A 669 -21.84 -9.09 -10.30
CA ILE A 669 -21.62 -10.00 -11.42
C ILE A 669 -22.77 -11.00 -11.53
N LYS A 670 -23.18 -11.35 -12.75
CA LYS A 670 -24.25 -12.33 -13.01
C LYS A 670 -23.80 -13.30 -14.08
N LEU A 671 -23.09 -14.34 -13.66
CA LEU A 671 -22.63 -15.45 -14.50
C LEU A 671 -22.91 -16.76 -13.77
N PRO A 672 -23.10 -17.88 -14.51
CA PRO A 672 -23.26 -19.19 -13.88
C PRO A 672 -21.95 -19.64 -13.21
N ILE A 673 -22.08 -20.44 -12.16
CA ILE A 673 -20.97 -21.18 -11.58
C ILE A 673 -20.52 -22.22 -12.60
N ASP A 674 -19.21 -22.26 -12.89
CA ASP A 674 -18.60 -23.30 -13.72
C ASP A 674 -17.97 -24.39 -12.83
N PRO A 675 -18.54 -25.61 -12.78
CA PRO A 675 -17.99 -26.70 -11.99
C PRO A 675 -16.56 -27.10 -12.38
N ALA A 676 -16.12 -26.85 -13.62
CA ALA A 676 -14.76 -27.16 -14.06
C ALA A 676 -13.71 -26.31 -13.33
N ALA A 677 -14.06 -25.08 -12.94
CA ALA A 677 -13.19 -24.18 -12.18
C ALA A 677 -13.09 -24.55 -10.68
N LEU A 678 -13.88 -25.52 -10.21
CA LEU A 678 -13.88 -26.01 -8.82
C LEU A 678 -13.02 -27.27 -8.65
N VAL A 679 -12.34 -27.72 -9.70
CA VAL A 679 -11.52 -28.93 -9.68
C VAL A 679 -10.09 -28.58 -9.30
N SER A 680 -9.62 -29.13 -8.17
CA SER A 680 -8.22 -29.01 -7.74
C SER A 680 -7.29 -29.83 -8.63
N ALA A 681 -6.08 -29.31 -8.84
CA ALA A 681 -5.02 -30.06 -9.50
C ALA A 681 -4.56 -31.24 -8.63
N LYS A 682 -4.13 -32.35 -9.26
CA LYS A 682 -3.65 -33.55 -8.55
C LYS A 682 -2.34 -34.03 -9.14
N GLY A 683 -1.40 -34.42 -8.28
CA GLY A 683 -0.14 -35.06 -8.67
C GLY A 683 0.86 -34.13 -9.35
N VAL A 684 0.71 -32.81 -9.18
CA VAL A 684 1.61 -31.78 -9.72
C VAL A 684 1.92 -30.77 -8.63
N PHE A 685 3.08 -30.13 -8.69
CA PHE A 685 3.37 -28.99 -7.82
C PHE A 685 2.78 -27.70 -8.40
N GLU A 686 2.24 -26.86 -7.52
CA GLU A 686 1.64 -25.57 -7.90
C GLU A 686 2.48 -24.39 -7.42
N ARG A 687 2.58 -23.35 -8.25
CA ARG A 687 3.21 -22.08 -7.87
C ARG A 687 2.22 -21.20 -7.10
N VAL A 688 2.64 -20.77 -5.90
CA VAL A 688 2.01 -19.66 -5.16
C VAL A 688 2.87 -18.42 -5.39
N ALA A 689 2.37 -17.42 -6.12
CA ALA A 689 3.08 -16.16 -6.30
C ALA A 689 2.44 -15.03 -5.50
N ASP A 690 3.26 -14.36 -4.70
CA ASP A 690 3.02 -13.03 -4.16
C ASP A 690 3.77 -11.97 -4.97
N VAL A 691 3.36 -10.71 -4.84
CA VAL A 691 4.14 -9.56 -5.28
C VAL A 691 4.75 -8.93 -4.03
N PRO A 692 6.08 -9.03 -3.81
CA PRO A 692 6.71 -8.48 -2.62
C PRO A 692 6.44 -6.99 -2.50
N ILE A 693 6.22 -6.51 -1.27
CA ILE A 693 5.79 -5.12 -1.00
C ILE A 693 6.74 -4.08 -1.62
N TYR A 694 8.06 -4.34 -1.58
CA TYR A 694 9.09 -3.44 -2.13
C TYR A 694 9.47 -3.72 -3.59
N PHE A 695 8.66 -4.54 -4.27
CA PHE A 695 8.72 -4.81 -5.71
C PHE A 695 7.38 -4.54 -6.41
N SER A 696 6.43 -3.90 -5.72
CA SER A 696 5.08 -3.68 -6.21
C SER A 696 4.97 -2.68 -7.36
N ASP A 697 5.92 -1.74 -7.46
CA ASP A 697 6.01 -0.73 -8.52
C ASP A 697 7.48 -0.25 -8.74
N PRO A 698 7.75 0.53 -9.81
CA PRO A 698 9.11 0.94 -10.17
C PRO A 698 9.82 1.85 -9.15
N LEU A 699 9.10 2.61 -8.32
CA LEU A 699 9.70 3.52 -7.34
C LEU A 699 10.27 2.75 -6.16
N VAL A 700 9.49 1.79 -5.63
CA VAL A 700 9.90 1.00 -4.46
C VAL A 700 11.05 0.06 -4.77
N ARG A 701 11.12 -0.46 -6.01
CA ARG A 701 12.26 -1.25 -6.52
C ARG A 701 13.57 -0.48 -6.46
N ARG A 702 13.50 0.84 -6.59
CA ARG A 702 14.66 1.75 -6.68
C ARG A 702 14.92 2.52 -5.39
N ALA A 703 14.28 2.16 -4.29
CA ALA A 703 14.49 2.78 -2.98
C ALA A 703 15.52 1.99 -2.14
N PRO A 704 16.79 2.44 -2.04
CA PRO A 704 17.86 1.61 -1.49
C PRO A 704 17.68 1.22 -0.03
N ALA A 705 17.00 2.02 0.80
CA ALA A 705 16.74 1.63 2.18
C ALA A 705 15.69 0.52 2.28
N LEU A 706 14.65 0.56 1.43
CA LEU A 706 13.65 -0.51 1.33
C LEU A 706 14.30 -1.81 0.83
N GLN A 707 15.20 -1.72 -0.15
CA GLN A 707 15.91 -2.89 -0.71
C GLN A 707 16.87 -3.59 0.28
N LYS A 708 17.18 -2.97 1.42
CA LYS A 708 18.00 -3.54 2.50
C LYS A 708 17.18 -4.21 3.61
N THR A 709 15.86 -4.16 3.52
CA THR A 709 14.97 -4.78 4.50
C THR A 709 14.82 -6.27 4.23
N ARG A 710 14.31 -7.01 5.22
CA ARG A 710 14.02 -8.45 5.07
C ARG A 710 12.98 -8.73 3.98
N ASP A 711 11.98 -7.89 3.81
CA ASP A 711 10.93 -8.09 2.78
C ASP A 711 11.45 -7.85 1.35
N ALA A 712 12.64 -7.28 1.19
CA ALA A 712 13.30 -7.14 -0.10
C ALA A 712 14.41 -8.18 -0.35
N ALA A 713 14.59 -9.14 0.56
CA ALA A 713 15.55 -10.22 0.36
C ALA A 713 15.23 -11.01 -0.93
N PRO A 714 16.26 -11.51 -1.65
CA PRO A 714 16.03 -12.34 -2.82
C PRO A 714 15.07 -13.50 -2.52
N PRO A 715 14.11 -13.79 -3.42
CA PRO A 715 13.10 -14.80 -3.18
C PRO A 715 13.73 -16.18 -3.06
N THR A 716 13.25 -16.97 -2.11
CA THR A 716 13.56 -18.40 -1.95
C THR A 716 12.38 -19.25 -2.42
N ALA A 717 12.65 -20.49 -2.82
CA ALA A 717 11.62 -21.46 -3.14
C ALA A 717 11.09 -22.08 -1.84
N ARG A 718 10.02 -21.49 -1.29
CA ARG A 718 9.45 -21.87 0.01
C ARG A 718 8.47 -23.02 -0.14
N MET A 719 8.65 -24.08 0.65
CA MET A 719 7.90 -25.34 0.56
C MET A 719 7.67 -25.93 1.96
N SER A 720 6.54 -26.62 2.14
CA SER A 720 6.30 -27.40 3.37
C SER A 720 7.31 -28.53 3.53
N ALA A 721 7.50 -29.03 4.76
CA ALA A 721 8.38 -30.16 5.02
C ALA A 721 8.05 -31.39 4.14
N ARG A 722 6.75 -31.64 3.94
CA ARG A 722 6.27 -32.72 3.07
C ARG A 722 6.61 -32.48 1.61
N THR A 723 6.37 -31.28 1.10
CA THR A 723 6.66 -30.93 -0.29
C THR A 723 8.16 -31.03 -0.59
N LEU A 724 9.02 -30.61 0.35
CA LEU A 724 10.47 -30.81 0.24
C LEU A 724 10.85 -32.30 0.14
N ALA A 725 10.25 -33.14 0.99
CA ALA A 725 10.49 -34.58 0.97
C ALA A 725 10.01 -35.23 -0.33
N GLU A 726 8.82 -34.86 -0.82
CA GLU A 726 8.28 -35.33 -2.11
C GLU A 726 9.13 -34.89 -3.30
N ALA A 727 9.71 -33.69 -3.24
CA ALA A 727 10.64 -33.17 -4.26
C ALA A 727 12.08 -33.71 -4.11
N GLY A 728 12.39 -34.47 -3.06
CA GLY A 728 13.75 -34.98 -2.80
C GLY A 728 14.77 -33.89 -2.43
N LEU A 729 14.31 -32.80 -1.79
CA LEU A 729 15.10 -31.62 -1.46
C LEU A 729 15.30 -31.44 0.05
N VAL A 730 16.35 -30.68 0.40
CA VAL A 730 16.63 -30.23 1.77
C VAL A 730 16.69 -28.70 1.78
N ALA A 731 16.20 -28.07 2.86
CA ALA A 731 16.29 -26.63 3.02
C ALA A 731 17.75 -26.14 2.94
N GLY A 732 17.99 -25.05 2.22
CA GLY A 732 19.31 -24.50 1.91
C GLY A 732 19.94 -25.02 0.62
N ALA A 733 19.40 -26.09 0.02
CA ALA A 733 19.90 -26.60 -1.27
C ALA A 733 19.47 -25.71 -2.44
N PRO A 734 20.28 -25.59 -3.50
CA PRO A 734 19.84 -24.99 -4.75
C PRO A 734 18.76 -25.87 -5.41
N VAL A 735 17.72 -25.22 -5.94
CA VAL A 735 16.61 -25.88 -6.65
C VAL A 735 16.36 -25.17 -7.97
N ARG A 736 16.22 -25.96 -9.04
CA ARG A 736 15.79 -25.49 -10.35
C ARG A 736 14.28 -25.58 -10.42
N LEU A 737 13.67 -24.45 -10.72
CA LEU A 737 12.24 -24.33 -10.95
C LEU A 737 12.01 -24.15 -12.44
N ARG A 738 11.13 -24.95 -13.03
CA ARG A 738 10.72 -24.82 -14.44
C ARG A 738 9.23 -24.62 -14.53
N GLN A 739 8.83 -23.67 -15.36
CA GLN A 739 7.43 -23.42 -15.62
C GLN A 739 7.21 -23.34 -17.12
N GLU A 740 6.30 -24.17 -17.62
CA GLU A 740 5.86 -24.10 -19.00
C GLU A 740 4.95 -22.87 -19.19
N SER A 741 5.14 -22.19 -20.30
CA SER A 741 4.28 -21.11 -20.75
C SER A 741 3.97 -21.28 -22.24
N ILE A 742 2.95 -20.55 -22.71
CA ILE A 742 2.57 -20.51 -24.13
C ILE A 742 3.76 -20.05 -25.00
N ALA A 743 4.68 -19.26 -24.45
CA ALA A 743 5.85 -18.73 -25.15
C ALA A 743 7.12 -19.61 -25.02
N GLY A 744 7.06 -20.73 -24.28
CA GLY A 744 8.19 -21.64 -24.05
C GLY A 744 8.31 -22.08 -22.58
N SER A 745 9.35 -22.86 -22.26
CA SER A 745 9.72 -23.15 -20.87
C SER A 745 10.72 -22.10 -20.37
N GLY A 746 10.49 -21.58 -19.18
CA GLY A 746 11.49 -20.77 -18.50
C GLY A 746 11.86 -21.35 -17.15
N GLU A 747 13.03 -20.98 -16.70
CA GLU A 747 13.64 -21.55 -15.51
C GLU A 747 14.22 -20.47 -14.59
N ALA A 748 14.20 -20.77 -13.29
CA ALA A 748 14.85 -19.99 -12.27
C ALA A 748 15.56 -20.93 -11.30
N VAL A 749 16.75 -20.55 -10.85
CA VAL A 749 17.48 -21.29 -9.81
C VAL A 749 17.41 -20.48 -8.53
N LEU A 750 16.77 -21.04 -7.50
CA LEU A 750 16.61 -20.42 -6.19
C LEU A 750 17.16 -21.33 -5.09
N THR A 751 17.20 -20.82 -3.86
CA THR A 751 17.48 -21.64 -2.68
C THR A 751 16.17 -22.20 -2.13
N ALA A 752 16.10 -23.51 -1.89
CA ALA A 752 14.97 -24.15 -1.22
C ALA A 752 14.90 -23.72 0.24
N ALA A 753 13.71 -23.40 0.74
CA ALA A 753 13.49 -23.00 2.12
C ALA A 753 12.29 -23.73 2.71
N LEU A 754 12.42 -24.18 3.97
CA LEU A 754 11.33 -24.79 4.71
C LEU A 754 10.36 -23.70 5.17
N ASP A 755 9.09 -23.85 4.82
CA ASP A 755 7.98 -22.99 5.23
C ASP A 755 6.70 -23.84 5.29
N ASP A 756 6.38 -24.35 6.48
CA ASP A 756 5.14 -25.11 6.72
C ASP A 756 3.87 -24.24 6.65
N GLY A 757 4.03 -22.93 6.43
CA GLY A 757 2.92 -22.06 6.09
C GLY A 757 2.48 -22.16 4.63
N VAL A 758 3.27 -22.79 3.75
CA VAL A 758 2.90 -23.05 2.36
C VAL A 758 2.08 -24.35 2.29
N PRO A 759 0.94 -24.38 1.57
CA PRO A 759 0.16 -25.62 1.40
C PRO A 759 1.01 -26.77 0.85
N ASP A 760 0.67 -28.01 1.24
CA ASP A 760 1.30 -29.20 0.66
C ASP A 760 1.11 -29.26 -0.85
N GLY A 761 2.15 -29.70 -1.58
CA GLY A 761 2.14 -29.72 -3.04
C GLY A 761 2.32 -28.34 -3.68
N CYS A 762 2.60 -27.29 -2.91
CA CYS A 762 2.84 -25.94 -3.43
C CYS A 762 4.27 -25.46 -3.20
N VAL A 763 4.74 -24.61 -4.10
CA VAL A 763 5.99 -23.87 -3.98
C VAL A 763 5.68 -22.38 -4.04
N ARG A 764 6.00 -21.64 -2.97
CA ARG A 764 5.85 -20.19 -2.97
C ARG A 764 7.07 -19.52 -3.59
N VAL A 765 6.83 -18.84 -4.71
CA VAL A 765 7.85 -18.18 -5.54
C VAL A 765 7.32 -16.85 -6.03
N SER A 766 7.84 -15.77 -5.45
CA SER A 766 7.38 -14.42 -5.72
C SER A 766 7.46 -14.05 -7.20
N ALA A 767 6.48 -13.28 -7.67
CA ALA A 767 6.52 -12.58 -8.94
C ALA A 767 7.22 -11.21 -8.80
N ALA A 768 7.32 -10.46 -9.90
CA ALA A 768 7.83 -9.08 -9.92
C ALA A 768 9.27 -8.89 -9.42
N HIS A 769 10.07 -9.96 -9.36
CA HIS A 769 11.47 -9.92 -8.94
C HIS A 769 12.39 -10.40 -10.08
N PRO A 770 13.55 -9.76 -10.34
CA PRO A 770 14.46 -10.15 -11.43
C PRO A 770 14.87 -11.63 -11.42
N ALA A 771 15.14 -12.19 -10.24
CA ALA A 771 15.49 -13.61 -10.07
C ALA A 771 14.38 -14.61 -10.49
N THR A 772 13.13 -14.17 -10.61
CA THR A 772 11.98 -15.01 -10.96
C THR A 772 11.23 -14.50 -12.20
N ALA A 773 11.68 -13.41 -12.81
CA ALA A 773 11.08 -12.83 -14.02
C ALA A 773 11.17 -13.76 -15.23
N ALA A 774 12.10 -14.72 -15.20
CA ALA A 774 12.22 -15.76 -16.21
C ALA A 774 11.16 -16.87 -16.08
N LEU A 775 10.29 -16.88 -15.06
CA LEU A 775 9.20 -17.85 -14.92
C LEU A 775 7.90 -17.37 -15.62
N GLY A 776 6.99 -18.30 -15.86
CA GLY A 776 5.72 -18.06 -16.56
C GLY A 776 4.64 -17.40 -15.70
N ASP A 777 3.40 -17.86 -15.87
CA ASP A 777 2.21 -17.34 -15.16
C ASP A 777 2.41 -17.31 -13.62
N MET A 778 1.79 -16.35 -12.94
CA MET A 778 1.89 -16.22 -11.47
C MET A 778 1.36 -17.45 -10.73
N PHE A 779 0.35 -18.12 -11.30
CA PHE A 779 -0.25 -19.33 -10.75
C PHE A 779 -0.27 -20.42 -11.82
N GLY A 780 -0.08 -21.66 -11.40
CA GLY A 780 -0.11 -22.83 -12.28
C GLY A 780 0.91 -23.88 -11.89
N THR A 781 1.03 -24.91 -12.72
CA THR A 781 1.98 -26.02 -12.49
C THR A 781 3.43 -25.54 -12.55
N ILE A 782 4.26 -26.02 -11.63
CA ILE A 782 5.69 -25.77 -11.60
C ILE A 782 6.44 -27.09 -11.40
N GLN A 783 7.54 -27.27 -12.12
CA GLN A 783 8.45 -28.41 -11.92
C GLN A 783 9.55 -27.99 -10.94
N VAL A 784 9.90 -28.93 -10.05
CA VAL A 784 10.84 -28.71 -8.96
C VAL A 784 11.93 -29.78 -9.06
N GLU A 785 13.14 -29.37 -9.41
CA GLU A 785 14.26 -30.28 -9.66
C GLU A 785 15.46 -29.90 -8.78
N PRO A 786 16.14 -30.86 -8.13
CA PRO A 786 17.46 -30.63 -7.56
C PRO A 786 18.46 -30.17 -8.62
N VAL A 787 19.35 -29.24 -8.26
CA VAL A 787 20.41 -28.73 -9.17
C VAL A 787 21.63 -29.64 -9.17
#